data_AF-A0AAV1QA28-F1
#
_entry.id   AF-A0AAV1QA28-F1
#
_cell.length_a   1.000
_cell.length_b   1.000
_cell.length_c   1.000
_cell.angle_alpha   90.00
_cell.angle_beta   90.00
_cell.angle_gamma   90.00
#
_symmetry.space_group_name_H-M   'P 1'
#
loop_
_entity.id
_entity.type
_entity.pdbx_description
1 polymer ?
#
loop_
_entity_poly.entity_id
_entity_poly.type
_entity_poly.pdbx_seq_one_letter_code
_entity_poly.pdbx_strand_id
1 'polypeptide(L)'
;MRTITSTSGQKETVAIRRSESADAQGIDSLISPSALEVFGKVNVIHLLEKANLAVTLTNEKEDVLAHASFFDHPVGDLVDQAQWDNFLKKHFRAEKCTPLNTLFIHLFVAEPSFATECLKEIMRAVFNAIAELEYVCLVSPNVGGSELGLDEVFEPLQQLTVPGPQCLALICHREDHYPRLHVRPARVEDYDDIMRVFSERTKLLSVIDRPFLLAELIEAQNDENRTAVCESDGVAVGFINVTSRVDVKRLRENFELSPFDGLYKRQETRRSEPAADSDTKEEDEDEDEEALKQTQTPDTQQVAHTPEETQQTRAGRFLRKINAFCIQFFVIDKNYEMRSVDFLPYVFELFPDRDFCVITVPTLSPEFPLLQNFLRVPQRPGSSLTRELYVFHRTGLRSVKVRPAVDSDLPAVCDLVKSLRLNKSLLQDLDLFYETRRDPDGVPLQAFVAQVDGQVGGILIIRDEQDIEYIRAHYNIENFIYFSHHRYEEHAQIRHFVLKPSFQHFTKHLFKEVLRLAHKSCLYHRIYPPDQSQENSCIHHLDLVLNCAVPVRPRRQIIFPLEELGNNAPSRRITEDQAPFALSLISRKLTMEPKVTVNARIVVVGASDTGLSFLEVLCFCPHLRFNKLTLISTHGYPGDYNHEDVGFLSTSHAYSSRDFARLPLHSCISVVTGKMVGINRKSKLVLVSGGVKVPYDHLILCTGLQYQ
;
A
#
# COMPACT_ATOMS: atom_id res chain seq x y z
N MET A 1 23.42 15.03 -4.95
CA MET A 1 23.94 16.41 -4.83
C MET A 1 23.88 17.05 -6.20
N ARG A 2 23.58 18.35 -6.25
CA ARG A 2 23.54 19.18 -7.46
C ARG A 2 24.13 20.55 -7.14
N THR A 3 24.60 21.29 -8.14
CA THR A 3 25.13 22.64 -7.92
C THR A 3 24.11 23.67 -8.37
N ILE A 4 23.61 24.48 -7.43
CA ILE A 4 22.79 25.66 -7.72
C ILE A 4 23.69 26.90 -7.86
N THR A 5 23.21 27.92 -8.57
CA THR A 5 23.94 29.19 -8.77
C THR A 5 23.05 30.33 -8.30
N SER A 6 23.56 31.21 -7.44
CA SER A 6 22.84 32.40 -6.96
C SER A 6 22.62 33.41 -8.06
N THR A 7 21.72 34.37 -7.81
CA THR A 7 21.56 35.58 -8.65
C THR A 7 22.86 36.41 -8.75
N SER A 8 23.77 36.27 -7.78
CA SER A 8 25.11 36.88 -7.77
C SER A 8 26.21 36.03 -8.41
N GLY A 9 25.89 34.86 -8.95
CA GLY A 9 26.84 33.95 -9.61
C GLY A 9 27.67 33.05 -8.68
N GLN A 10 27.40 33.07 -7.37
CA GLN A 10 27.99 32.14 -6.40
C GLN A 10 27.42 30.74 -6.62
N LYS A 11 28.22 29.70 -6.41
CA LYS A 11 27.82 28.30 -6.62
C LYS A 11 27.88 27.53 -5.33
N GLU A 12 26.81 26.81 -5.02
CA GLU A 12 26.77 25.89 -3.89
C GLU A 12 26.31 24.50 -4.32
N THR A 13 26.98 23.48 -3.80
CA THR A 13 26.52 22.09 -3.91
C THR A 13 25.48 21.83 -2.84
N VAL A 14 24.30 21.38 -3.24
CA VAL A 14 23.18 21.11 -2.36
C VAL A 14 22.78 19.64 -2.34
N ALA A 15 22.35 19.21 -1.16
CA ALA A 15 21.67 17.95 -0.91
C ALA A 15 20.23 18.23 -0.48
N ILE A 16 19.28 17.44 -0.98
CA ILE A 16 17.87 17.55 -0.67
C ILE A 16 17.40 16.28 0.05
N ARG A 17 16.72 16.44 1.18
CA ARG A 17 16.17 15.33 1.98
C ARG A 17 14.82 15.70 2.58
N ARG A 18 14.13 14.70 3.14
CA ARG A 18 12.97 14.97 4.01
C ARG A 18 13.42 15.75 5.24
N SER A 19 12.57 16.65 5.70
CA SER A 19 12.82 17.41 6.92
C SER A 19 12.70 16.54 8.17
N GLU A 20 13.59 16.81 9.11
CA GLU A 20 13.64 16.23 10.44
C GLU A 20 13.34 17.31 11.48
N SER A 21 12.94 16.93 12.70
CA SER A 21 12.66 17.91 13.76
C SER A 21 13.90 18.69 14.22
N ALA A 22 15.10 18.15 13.96
CA ALA A 22 16.37 18.85 14.15
C ALA A 22 16.53 20.08 13.21
N ASP A 23 15.89 20.08 12.03
CA ASP A 23 15.97 21.19 11.08
C ASP A 23 15.24 22.45 11.56
N ALA A 24 14.34 22.31 12.55
CA ALA A 24 13.42 23.37 12.96
C ALA A 24 14.11 24.70 13.28
N GLN A 25 15.26 24.66 13.98
CA GLN A 25 16.03 25.86 14.32
C GLN A 25 16.62 26.56 13.08
N GLY A 26 17.11 25.81 12.10
CA GLY A 26 17.62 26.37 10.85
C GLY A 26 16.51 26.96 9.99
N ILE A 27 15.35 26.29 9.95
CA ILE A 27 14.15 26.77 9.26
C ILE A 27 13.65 28.07 9.92
N ASP A 28 13.54 28.12 11.26
CA ASP A 28 13.15 29.33 12.01
C ASP A 28 14.08 30.52 11.71
N SER A 29 15.39 30.28 11.55
CA SER A 29 16.35 31.35 11.22
C SER A 29 16.21 31.93 9.80
N LEU A 30 15.53 31.22 8.90
CA LEU A 30 15.28 31.66 7.52
C LEU A 30 13.93 32.37 7.34
N ILE A 31 13.11 32.47 8.39
CA ILE A 31 11.80 33.15 8.32
C ILE A 31 12.01 34.67 8.15
N SER A 32 11.86 35.15 6.91
CA SER A 32 11.91 36.56 6.56
C SER A 32 10.55 37.27 6.76
N PRO A 33 10.52 38.62 6.84
CA PRO A 33 9.26 39.37 6.82
C PRO A 33 8.39 39.04 5.60
N SER A 34 8.98 38.93 4.41
CA SER A 34 8.27 38.59 3.16
C SER A 34 7.67 37.17 3.21
N ALA A 35 8.30 36.22 3.91
CA ALA A 35 7.70 34.91 4.18
C ALA A 35 6.52 34.97 5.16
N LEU A 36 6.61 35.81 6.20
CA LEU A 36 5.48 36.04 7.12
C LEU A 36 4.30 36.75 6.44
N GLU A 37 4.54 37.60 5.44
CA GLU A 37 3.47 38.23 4.64
C GLU A 37 2.72 37.23 3.76
N VAL A 38 3.39 36.20 3.23
CA VAL A 38 2.74 35.18 2.38
C VAL A 38 2.10 34.07 3.22
N PHE A 39 2.86 33.48 4.14
CA PHE A 39 2.47 32.27 4.89
C PHE A 39 1.87 32.55 6.27
N GLY A 40 1.92 33.80 6.74
CA GLY A 40 1.49 34.17 8.09
C GLY A 40 2.50 33.77 9.17
N LYS A 41 2.08 33.85 10.44
CA LYS A 41 2.89 33.39 11.57
C LYS A 41 2.79 31.88 11.71
N VAL A 42 3.93 31.20 11.67
CA VAL A 42 4.02 29.74 11.69
C VAL A 42 4.83 29.28 12.90
N ASN A 43 4.41 28.16 13.51
CA ASN A 43 5.25 27.41 14.45
C ASN A 43 5.86 26.23 13.66
N VAL A 44 7.17 26.27 13.41
CA VAL A 44 7.83 25.30 12.54
C VAL A 44 7.72 23.87 13.05
N ILE A 45 7.87 23.63 14.35
CA ILE A 45 7.74 22.29 14.95
C ILE A 45 6.34 21.72 14.71
N HIS A 46 5.30 22.52 14.95
CA HIS A 46 3.91 22.13 14.69
C HIS A 46 3.65 21.86 13.19
N LEU A 47 4.24 22.68 12.32
CA LEU A 47 4.11 22.53 10.88
C LEU A 47 4.77 21.23 10.38
N LEU A 48 6.01 20.96 10.80
CA LEU A 48 6.75 19.75 10.45
C LEU A 48 6.05 18.46 10.92
N GLU A 49 5.36 18.52 12.06
CA GLU A 49 4.58 17.41 12.60
C GLU A 49 3.29 17.12 11.79
N LYS A 50 2.59 18.17 11.36
CA LYS A 50 1.29 18.02 10.66
C LYS A 50 1.42 17.87 9.15
N ALA A 51 2.54 18.26 8.55
CA ALA A 51 2.75 18.21 7.10
C ALA A 51 2.62 16.79 6.52
N ASN A 52 2.01 16.68 5.35
CA ASN A 52 1.99 15.45 4.57
C ASN A 52 3.39 15.14 3.99
N LEU A 53 4.12 16.18 3.58
CA LEU A 53 5.51 16.11 3.13
C LEU A 53 6.25 17.38 3.54
N ALA A 54 7.49 17.24 4.02
CA ALA A 54 8.37 18.36 4.36
C ALA A 54 9.76 18.06 3.78
N VAL A 55 10.37 19.05 3.13
CA VAL A 55 11.62 18.90 2.37
C VAL A 55 12.59 20.04 2.71
N THR A 56 13.84 19.67 3.02
CA THR A 56 14.92 20.59 3.37
C THR A 56 16.07 20.46 2.38
N LEU A 57 16.58 21.61 1.91
CA LEU A 57 17.82 21.76 1.17
C LEU A 57 18.94 22.14 2.14
N THR A 58 20.07 21.45 2.03
CA THR A 58 21.27 21.69 2.84
C THR A 58 22.50 21.84 1.96
N ASN A 59 23.47 22.64 2.41
CA ASN A 59 24.79 22.75 1.76
C ASN A 59 25.72 21.57 2.15
N GLU A 60 26.97 21.58 1.69
CA GLU A 60 27.98 20.55 2.02
C GLU A 60 28.36 20.47 3.51
N LYS A 61 28.03 21.49 4.32
CA LYS A 61 28.25 21.54 5.78
C LYS A 61 27.04 21.09 6.59
N GLU A 62 25.97 20.66 5.91
CA GLU A 62 24.66 20.34 6.48
C GLU A 62 23.88 21.56 7.02
N ASP A 63 24.31 22.80 6.73
CA ASP A 63 23.53 24.01 7.04
C ASP A 63 22.24 24.05 6.19
N VAL A 64 21.12 24.45 6.79
CA VAL A 64 19.84 24.60 6.09
C VAL A 64 19.87 25.85 5.20
N LEU A 65 19.72 25.65 3.89
CA LEU A 65 19.63 26.74 2.89
C LEU A 65 18.20 27.10 2.53
N ALA A 66 17.31 26.11 2.49
CA ALA A 66 15.90 26.30 2.17
C ALA A 66 15.04 25.15 2.68
N HIS A 67 13.75 25.43 2.83
CA HIS A 67 12.76 24.50 3.34
C HIS A 67 11.38 24.75 2.73
N ALA A 68 10.65 23.67 2.46
CA ALA A 68 9.23 23.73 2.09
C ALA A 68 8.40 22.64 2.81
N SER A 69 7.22 23.03 3.29
CA SER A 69 6.23 22.12 3.88
C SER A 69 4.95 22.08 3.05
N PHE A 70 4.44 20.87 2.83
CA PHE A 70 3.32 20.56 1.94
C PHE A 70 2.21 19.79 2.64
N PHE A 71 0.96 20.19 2.35
CA PHE A 71 -0.26 19.65 2.94
C PHE A 71 -1.27 19.26 1.86
N ASP A 72 -2.28 18.46 2.24
CA ASP A 72 -3.39 18.05 1.38
C ASP A 72 -4.57 19.05 1.32
N HIS A 73 -4.41 20.25 1.87
CA HIS A 73 -5.38 21.35 1.84
C HIS A 73 -4.72 22.75 1.83
N PRO A 74 -5.41 23.84 1.43
CA PRO A 74 -4.91 25.22 1.48
C PRO A 74 -4.42 25.73 2.84
N VAL A 75 -3.77 26.90 2.83
CA VAL A 75 -3.21 27.58 4.01
C VAL A 75 -4.30 28.35 4.76
N GLY A 76 -4.35 28.20 6.07
CA GLY A 76 -5.26 28.93 6.96
C GLY A 76 -6.74 28.61 6.72
N ASP A 77 -7.61 29.43 7.34
CA ASP A 77 -9.06 29.17 7.39
C ASP A 77 -9.84 29.73 6.19
N LEU A 78 -9.19 29.91 5.03
CA LEU A 78 -9.83 30.45 3.81
C LEU A 78 -10.98 29.56 3.31
N VAL A 79 -10.77 28.24 3.38
CA VAL A 79 -11.74 27.23 3.03
C VAL A 79 -11.55 26.04 3.96
N ASP A 80 -12.65 25.43 4.36
CA ASP A 80 -12.64 24.17 5.09
C ASP A 80 -11.81 23.10 4.35
N GLN A 81 -10.91 22.43 5.09
CA GLN A 81 -9.97 21.47 4.50
C GLN A 81 -10.66 20.30 3.78
N ALA A 82 -11.91 19.96 4.09
CA ALA A 82 -12.67 18.93 3.39
C ALA A 82 -13.24 19.44 2.04
N GLN A 83 -13.47 20.75 1.88
CA GLN A 83 -14.21 21.37 0.77
C GLN A 83 -13.35 22.14 -0.25
N TRP A 84 -12.02 22.14 -0.12
CA TRP A 84 -11.16 22.95 -0.99
C TRP A 84 -11.31 22.62 -2.49
N ASP A 85 -11.62 21.38 -2.85
CA ASP A 85 -11.71 20.96 -4.26
C ASP A 85 -12.92 21.60 -4.96
N ASN A 86 -14.05 21.68 -4.27
CA ASN A 86 -15.24 22.41 -4.71
C ASN A 86 -14.98 23.93 -4.77
N PHE A 87 -14.27 24.48 -3.78
CA PHE A 87 -13.92 25.90 -3.75
C PHE A 87 -13.03 26.30 -4.93
N LEU A 88 -11.94 25.56 -5.20
CA LEU A 88 -11.07 25.87 -6.33
C LEU A 88 -11.81 25.77 -7.66
N LYS A 89 -12.57 24.70 -7.90
CA LYS A 89 -13.33 24.52 -9.15
C LYS A 89 -14.44 25.55 -9.37
N LYS A 90 -14.95 26.15 -8.29
CA LYS A 90 -15.96 27.21 -8.35
C LYS A 90 -15.36 28.58 -8.67
N HIS A 91 -14.20 28.90 -8.09
CA HIS A 91 -13.62 30.24 -8.10
C HIS A 91 -12.45 30.42 -9.07
N PHE A 92 -11.80 29.33 -9.49
CA PHE A 92 -10.59 29.31 -10.30
C PHE A 92 -10.66 28.23 -11.39
N ARG A 93 -9.88 28.41 -12.46
CA ARG A 93 -9.76 27.45 -13.56
C ARG A 93 -8.86 26.27 -13.18
N ALA A 94 -9.36 25.44 -12.25
CA ALA A 94 -8.63 24.37 -11.58
C ALA A 94 -9.34 23.00 -11.75
N GLU A 95 -10.01 22.76 -12.88
CA GLU A 95 -10.83 21.55 -13.08
C GLU A 95 -10.02 20.25 -13.00
N LYS A 96 -8.74 20.30 -13.40
CA LYS A 96 -7.77 19.19 -13.35
C LYS A 96 -7.20 18.91 -11.95
N CYS A 97 -7.36 19.85 -11.00
CA CYS A 97 -6.88 19.67 -9.63
C CYS A 97 -7.80 18.72 -8.85
N THR A 98 -7.20 17.73 -8.21
CA THR A 98 -7.89 16.70 -7.42
C THR A 98 -7.10 16.40 -6.16
N PRO A 99 -7.74 15.86 -5.11
CA PRO A 99 -7.00 15.49 -3.90
C PRO A 99 -5.99 14.34 -4.08
N LEU A 100 -6.00 13.65 -5.22
CA LEU A 100 -4.95 12.68 -5.58
C LEU A 100 -3.68 13.39 -6.07
N ASN A 101 -3.83 14.35 -6.99
CA ASN A 101 -2.75 14.95 -7.77
C ASN A 101 -2.36 16.39 -7.38
N THR A 102 -2.88 16.91 -6.26
CA THR A 102 -2.57 18.27 -5.77
C THR A 102 -2.07 18.25 -4.32
N LEU A 103 -1.05 19.06 -4.04
CA LEU A 103 -0.61 19.45 -2.71
C LEU A 103 -0.52 20.98 -2.60
N PHE A 104 -0.51 21.49 -1.38
CA PHE A 104 -0.45 22.92 -1.08
C PHE A 104 0.80 23.25 -0.27
N ILE A 105 1.52 24.29 -0.66
CA ILE A 105 2.68 24.77 0.09
C ILE A 105 2.22 25.68 1.25
N HIS A 106 2.60 25.32 2.48
CA HIS A 106 2.22 26.03 3.72
C HIS A 106 3.33 26.88 4.31
N LEU A 107 4.58 26.59 3.93
CA LEU A 107 5.74 27.42 4.23
C LEU A 107 6.75 27.21 3.13
N PHE A 108 7.34 28.31 2.66
CA PHE A 108 8.61 28.32 1.93
C PHE A 108 9.53 29.35 2.58
N VAL A 109 10.74 28.93 2.92
CA VAL A 109 11.82 29.81 3.37
C VAL A 109 13.12 29.40 2.68
N ALA A 110 13.96 30.37 2.39
CA ALA A 110 15.25 30.15 1.74
C ALA A 110 16.21 31.31 2.01
N GLU A 111 17.51 31.06 1.88
CA GLU A 111 18.49 32.14 1.77
C GLU A 111 18.17 33.02 0.54
N PRO A 112 18.05 34.35 0.68
CA PRO A 112 17.64 35.24 -0.41
C PRO A 112 18.48 35.12 -1.68
N SER A 113 19.79 34.84 -1.56
CA SER A 113 20.72 34.69 -2.70
C SER A 113 20.35 33.53 -3.63
N PHE A 114 19.70 32.49 -3.09
CA PHE A 114 19.44 31.21 -3.77
C PHE A 114 17.94 30.86 -3.87
N ALA A 115 17.05 31.70 -3.33
CA ALA A 115 15.62 31.38 -3.13
C ALA A 115 14.94 30.72 -4.34
N THR A 116 15.04 31.34 -5.53
CA THR A 116 14.42 30.81 -6.75
C THR A 116 14.97 29.43 -7.16
N GLU A 117 16.29 29.24 -7.14
CA GLU A 117 16.90 27.97 -7.55
C GLU A 117 16.67 26.86 -6.52
N CYS A 118 16.67 27.22 -5.23
CA CYS A 118 16.23 26.34 -4.15
C CYS A 118 14.78 25.89 -4.34
N LEU A 119 13.88 26.80 -4.73
CA LEU A 119 12.47 26.48 -5.01
C LEU A 119 12.34 25.53 -6.21
N LYS A 120 13.08 25.79 -7.30
CA LYS A 120 13.10 24.93 -8.51
C LYS A 120 13.60 23.51 -8.20
N GLU A 121 14.66 23.35 -7.39
CA GLU A 121 15.13 22.02 -6.96
C GLU A 121 14.16 21.33 -5.98
N ILE A 122 13.52 22.08 -5.07
CA ILE A 122 12.47 21.56 -4.19
C ILE A 122 11.29 21.02 -5.00
N MET A 123 10.74 21.80 -5.93
CA MET A 123 9.60 21.35 -6.74
C MET A 123 9.96 20.11 -7.55
N ARG A 124 11.14 20.10 -8.19
CA ARG A 124 11.62 18.94 -8.93
C ARG A 124 11.77 17.69 -8.04
N ALA A 125 12.28 17.82 -6.82
CA ALA A 125 12.40 16.69 -5.89
C ALA A 125 11.03 16.21 -5.37
N VAL A 126 10.10 17.12 -5.09
CA VAL A 126 8.73 16.81 -4.64
C VAL A 126 7.94 16.10 -5.72
N PHE A 127 7.97 16.61 -6.96
CA PHE A 127 7.36 15.93 -8.11
C PHE A 127 8.03 14.58 -8.40
N ASN A 128 9.36 14.48 -8.34
CA ASN A 128 10.02 13.19 -8.50
C ASN A 128 9.62 12.19 -7.39
N ALA A 129 9.46 12.62 -6.15
CA ALA A 129 9.14 11.75 -5.01
C ALA A 129 7.71 11.20 -5.00
N ILE A 130 6.74 11.89 -5.63
CA ILE A 130 5.33 11.49 -5.67
C ILE A 130 4.90 11.34 -7.13
N ALA A 131 4.61 10.11 -7.57
CA ALA A 131 4.30 9.81 -8.97
C ALA A 131 2.97 10.42 -9.42
N GLU A 132 1.98 10.48 -8.54
CA GLU A 132 0.61 10.93 -8.80
C GLU A 132 0.44 12.46 -8.73
N LEU A 133 1.44 13.19 -8.21
CA LEU A 133 1.39 14.63 -8.00
C LEU A 133 1.61 15.39 -9.32
N GLU A 134 0.61 16.13 -9.79
CA GLU A 134 0.71 16.94 -11.01
C GLU A 134 0.76 18.44 -10.73
N TYR A 135 0.24 18.88 -9.58
CA TYR A 135 0.09 20.29 -9.23
C TYR A 135 0.55 20.57 -7.80
N VAL A 136 1.32 21.64 -7.62
CA VAL A 136 1.56 22.25 -6.32
C VAL A 136 0.94 23.65 -6.33
N CYS A 137 0.07 23.94 -5.36
CA CYS A 137 -0.62 25.21 -5.28
C CYS A 137 -0.17 26.02 -4.06
N LEU A 138 -0.14 27.35 -4.19
CA LEU A 138 -0.15 28.26 -3.04
C LEU A 138 -1.50 28.96 -3.01
N VAL A 139 -2.29 28.65 -1.99
CA VAL A 139 -3.59 29.28 -1.77
C VAL A 139 -3.62 29.80 -0.34
N SER A 140 -3.56 31.13 -0.19
CA SER A 140 -3.37 31.82 1.09
C SER A 140 -4.33 33.01 1.20
N PRO A 141 -4.94 33.30 2.36
CA PRO A 141 -5.72 34.51 2.57
C PRO A 141 -4.87 35.79 2.52
N ASN A 142 -3.55 35.69 2.65
CA ASN A 142 -2.67 36.85 2.61
C ASN A 142 -2.34 37.23 1.16
N VAL A 143 -2.68 38.46 0.77
CA VAL A 143 -2.46 38.99 -0.60
C VAL A 143 -1.17 39.84 -0.67
N GLY A 144 -0.16 39.45 0.11
CA GLY A 144 1.17 40.10 0.11
C GLY A 144 1.93 39.90 -1.20
N GLY A 145 2.83 40.82 -1.53
CA GLY A 145 3.69 40.71 -2.71
C GLY A 145 4.80 39.68 -2.49
N SER A 146 5.13 38.87 -3.50
CA SER A 146 6.15 37.83 -3.35
C SER A 146 7.55 38.30 -3.73
N GLU A 147 8.38 38.56 -2.72
CA GLU A 147 9.84 38.73 -2.90
C GLU A 147 10.60 37.39 -2.87
N LEU A 148 9.90 36.26 -2.79
CA LEU A 148 10.49 34.92 -2.60
C LEU A 148 10.83 34.17 -3.90
N GLY A 149 10.79 34.85 -5.05
CA GLY A 149 10.99 34.22 -6.36
C GLY A 149 9.86 33.25 -6.78
N LEU A 150 8.69 33.34 -6.14
CA LEU A 150 7.54 32.49 -6.49
C LEU A 150 7.09 32.72 -7.94
N ASP A 151 7.16 33.96 -8.42
CA ASP A 151 6.69 34.38 -9.76
C ASP A 151 7.49 33.75 -10.93
N GLU A 152 8.65 33.14 -10.65
CA GLU A 152 9.43 32.36 -11.64
C GLU A 152 9.04 30.87 -11.70
N VAL A 153 8.29 30.38 -10.72
CA VAL A 153 8.00 28.94 -10.51
C VAL A 153 6.50 28.64 -10.46
N PHE A 154 5.69 29.64 -10.10
CA PHE A 154 4.24 29.55 -10.06
C PHE A 154 3.61 30.60 -10.97
N GLU A 155 2.53 30.22 -11.65
CA GLU A 155 1.64 31.14 -12.35
C GLU A 155 0.38 31.47 -11.51
N PRO A 156 -0.22 32.66 -11.67
CA PRO A 156 -1.49 32.98 -11.02
C PRO A 156 -2.66 32.15 -11.54
N LEU A 157 -3.46 31.57 -10.64
CA LEU A 157 -4.67 30.84 -11.01
C LEU A 157 -5.73 31.79 -11.59
N GLN A 158 -6.18 31.52 -12.82
CA GLN A 158 -7.21 32.31 -13.50
C GLN A 158 -8.53 32.28 -12.69
N GLN A 159 -8.97 33.44 -12.19
CA GLN A 159 -10.25 33.61 -11.50
C GLN A 159 -11.44 33.47 -12.47
N LEU A 160 -12.51 32.82 -12.00
CA LEU A 160 -13.76 32.61 -12.74
C LEU A 160 -14.93 33.45 -12.20
N THR A 161 -14.88 33.86 -10.93
CA THR A 161 -15.96 34.60 -10.26
C THR A 161 -15.60 36.07 -10.05
N VAL A 162 -16.56 36.98 -10.24
CA VAL A 162 -16.40 38.41 -9.98
C VAL A 162 -17.52 38.90 -9.03
N PRO A 163 -17.18 39.47 -7.85
CA PRO A 163 -15.85 39.51 -7.24
C PRO A 163 -15.35 38.10 -6.88
N GLY A 164 -14.04 37.89 -7.01
CA GLY A 164 -13.37 36.65 -6.59
C GLY A 164 -13.14 36.60 -5.08
N PRO A 165 -12.72 35.44 -4.54
CA PRO A 165 -12.24 35.34 -3.17
C PRO A 165 -10.98 36.20 -3.00
N GLN A 166 -10.90 36.95 -1.88
CA GLN A 166 -9.72 37.74 -1.54
C GLN A 166 -8.63 36.81 -0.99
N CYS A 167 -7.85 36.25 -1.90
CA CYS A 167 -6.75 35.34 -1.58
C CYS A 167 -5.67 35.39 -2.68
N LEU A 168 -4.42 35.11 -2.29
CA LEU A 168 -3.37 34.73 -3.23
C LEU A 168 -3.63 33.29 -3.67
N ALA A 169 -3.64 33.06 -4.98
CA ALA A 169 -3.89 31.75 -5.57
C ALA A 169 -2.93 31.55 -6.75
N LEU A 170 -1.89 30.74 -6.55
CA LEU A 170 -0.86 30.41 -7.53
C LEU A 170 -0.78 28.88 -7.74
N ILE A 171 -0.34 28.45 -8.92
CA ILE A 171 -0.16 27.04 -9.29
C ILE A 171 1.19 26.82 -9.98
N CYS A 172 1.84 25.72 -9.65
CA CYS A 172 3.07 25.21 -10.26
C CYS A 172 2.75 23.83 -10.85
N HIS A 173 3.07 23.61 -12.14
CA HIS A 173 2.78 22.37 -12.84
C HIS A 173 3.99 21.44 -12.84
N ARG A 174 3.73 20.14 -12.72
CA ARG A 174 4.77 19.11 -12.85
C ARG A 174 5.50 19.20 -14.19
N GLU A 175 4.78 19.52 -15.26
CA GLU A 175 5.30 19.51 -16.63
C GLU A 175 6.49 20.46 -16.84
N ASP A 176 6.54 21.58 -16.10
CA ASP A 176 7.62 22.58 -16.17
C ASP A 176 8.92 22.14 -15.49
N HIS A 177 8.85 21.17 -14.57
CA HIS A 177 9.99 20.73 -13.74
C HIS A 177 10.40 19.26 -13.96
N TYR A 178 9.46 18.40 -14.32
CA TYR A 178 9.64 16.95 -14.46
C TYR A 178 8.58 16.33 -15.39
N PRO A 179 8.67 16.61 -16.71
CA PRO A 179 7.63 16.31 -17.70
C PRO A 179 7.25 14.83 -17.82
N ARG A 180 6.12 14.57 -18.48
CA ARG A 180 5.68 13.21 -18.82
C ARG A 180 6.54 12.66 -19.96
N LEU A 181 6.94 11.39 -19.86
CA LEU A 181 7.67 10.75 -20.95
C LEU A 181 6.72 10.37 -22.07
N HIS A 182 7.13 10.63 -23.31
CA HIS A 182 6.40 10.11 -24.46
C HIS A 182 6.68 8.62 -24.62
N VAL A 183 5.62 7.81 -24.73
CA VAL A 183 5.73 6.35 -24.91
C VAL A 183 5.25 5.97 -26.31
N ARG A 184 6.08 5.21 -27.03
CA ARG A 184 5.84 4.81 -28.43
C ARG A 184 6.33 3.38 -28.70
N PRO A 185 5.99 2.76 -29.85
CA PRO A 185 6.59 1.48 -30.23
C PRO A 185 8.12 1.57 -30.29
N ALA A 186 8.79 0.52 -29.83
CA ALA A 186 10.24 0.39 -29.99
C ALA A 186 10.61 0.10 -31.46
N ARG A 187 11.75 0.63 -31.88
CA ARG A 187 12.35 0.52 -33.22
C ARG A 187 13.75 -0.07 -33.09
N VAL A 188 14.29 -0.62 -34.17
CA VAL A 188 15.67 -1.18 -34.18
C VAL A 188 16.70 -0.10 -33.86
N GLU A 189 16.43 1.15 -34.25
CA GLU A 189 17.24 2.35 -33.93
C GLU A 189 17.40 2.61 -32.42
N ASP A 190 16.42 2.22 -31.60
CA ASP A 190 16.46 2.43 -30.14
C ASP A 190 17.45 1.47 -29.43
N TYR A 191 18.00 0.47 -30.14
CA TYR A 191 18.83 -0.59 -29.55
C TYR A 191 20.04 -0.05 -28.77
N ASP A 192 20.81 0.88 -29.35
CA ASP A 192 22.04 1.39 -28.73
C ASP A 192 21.74 2.21 -27.46
N ASP A 193 20.69 3.03 -27.49
CA ASP A 193 20.20 3.79 -26.33
C ASP A 193 19.77 2.86 -25.18
N ILE A 194 18.95 1.85 -25.50
CA ILE A 194 18.48 0.87 -24.50
C ILE A 194 19.66 0.08 -23.93
N MET A 195 20.63 -0.31 -24.76
CA MET A 195 21.84 -1.00 -24.32
C MET A 195 22.73 -0.12 -23.42
N ARG A 196 22.76 1.20 -23.63
CA ARG A 196 23.39 2.14 -22.70
C ARG A 196 22.73 2.07 -21.32
N VAL A 197 21.40 2.17 -21.26
CA VAL A 197 20.64 2.08 -19.99
C VAL A 197 20.87 0.73 -19.29
N PHE A 198 20.96 -0.38 -20.04
CA PHE A 198 21.35 -1.68 -19.48
C PHE A 198 22.76 -1.65 -18.88
N SER A 199 23.74 -1.13 -19.61
CA SER A 199 25.15 -1.08 -19.16
C SER A 199 25.34 -0.29 -17.86
N GLU A 200 24.56 0.77 -17.67
CA GLU A 200 24.58 1.61 -16.47
C GLU A 200 23.89 0.96 -15.26
N ARG A 201 22.76 0.25 -15.49
CA ARG A 201 22.02 -0.42 -14.40
C ARG A 201 22.61 -1.77 -13.97
N THR A 202 23.16 -2.55 -14.90
CA THR A 202 23.34 -3.99 -14.67
C THR A 202 24.80 -4.44 -14.60
N LYS A 203 25.26 -4.69 -13.35
CA LYS A 203 26.23 -5.77 -13.06
C LYS A 203 25.61 -7.18 -13.21
N LEU A 204 24.58 -7.31 -14.05
CA LEU A 204 23.62 -8.41 -14.07
C LEU A 204 23.76 -9.14 -15.41
N LEU A 205 24.74 -10.04 -15.44
CA LEU A 205 25.36 -10.62 -16.64
C LEU A 205 24.42 -11.41 -17.58
N SER A 206 23.20 -11.76 -17.17
CA SER A 206 22.34 -12.70 -17.91
C SER A 206 21.74 -12.18 -19.21
N VAL A 207 21.81 -10.87 -19.50
CA VAL A 207 21.44 -10.31 -20.82
C VAL A 207 22.66 -10.23 -21.74
N ILE A 208 23.86 -10.05 -21.17
CA ILE A 208 25.14 -10.06 -21.90
C ILE A 208 25.40 -11.46 -22.52
N ASP A 209 24.90 -12.53 -21.89
CA ASP A 209 24.92 -13.90 -22.43
C ASP A 209 24.07 -14.12 -23.69
N ARG A 210 23.24 -13.14 -24.11
CA ARG A 210 22.47 -13.17 -25.37
C ARG A 210 22.46 -11.80 -26.07
N PRO A 211 23.55 -11.42 -26.76
CA PRO A 211 23.70 -10.08 -27.33
C PRO A 211 22.61 -9.67 -28.34
N PHE A 212 21.91 -10.62 -28.97
CA PHE A 212 20.86 -10.32 -29.95
C PHE A 212 19.44 -10.32 -29.39
N LEU A 213 19.23 -10.71 -28.13
CA LEU A 213 17.88 -10.89 -27.56
C LEU A 213 17.02 -9.61 -27.65
N LEU A 214 17.61 -8.44 -27.43
CA LEU A 214 16.86 -7.18 -27.50
C LEU A 214 16.41 -6.86 -28.94
N ALA A 215 17.28 -7.07 -29.92
CA ALA A 215 16.95 -6.88 -31.34
C ALA A 215 15.88 -7.90 -31.79
N GLU A 216 16.05 -9.18 -31.45
CA GLU A 216 15.05 -10.24 -31.70
C GLU A 216 13.66 -9.88 -31.13
N LEU A 217 13.60 -9.28 -29.94
CA LEU A 217 12.33 -8.88 -29.31
C LEU A 217 11.68 -7.66 -29.98
N ILE A 218 12.47 -6.72 -30.49
CA ILE A 218 11.98 -5.54 -31.22
C ILE A 218 11.51 -5.94 -32.63
N GLU A 219 12.21 -6.87 -33.29
CA GLU A 219 11.84 -7.37 -34.63
C GLU A 219 10.63 -8.34 -34.58
N ALA A 220 10.54 -9.20 -33.57
CA ALA A 220 9.48 -10.23 -33.46
C ALA A 220 8.13 -9.69 -32.91
N GLN A 221 7.88 -8.39 -33.01
CA GLN A 221 6.62 -7.76 -32.58
C GLN A 221 5.43 -8.23 -33.42
N ASN A 222 4.34 -8.58 -32.75
CA ASN A 222 3.08 -9.03 -33.35
C ASN A 222 1.89 -8.73 -32.41
N ASP A 223 0.70 -9.22 -32.72
CA ASP A 223 -0.49 -8.97 -31.89
C ASP A 223 -0.43 -9.62 -30.49
N GLU A 224 0.47 -10.58 -30.29
CA GLU A 224 0.64 -11.25 -28.99
C GLU A 224 1.82 -10.70 -28.18
N ASN A 225 2.90 -10.24 -28.83
CA ASN A 225 4.12 -9.69 -28.21
C ASN A 225 4.39 -8.28 -28.73
N ARG A 226 4.47 -7.29 -27.84
CA ARG A 226 4.68 -5.88 -28.20
C ARG A 226 5.78 -5.27 -27.36
N THR A 227 6.55 -4.35 -27.95
CA THR A 227 7.60 -3.61 -27.24
C THR A 227 7.39 -2.11 -27.37
N ALA A 228 7.72 -1.36 -26.31
CA ALA A 228 7.61 0.09 -26.28
C ALA A 228 8.84 0.71 -25.63
N VAL A 229 9.15 1.94 -26.04
CA VAL A 229 10.15 2.79 -25.39
C VAL A 229 9.49 4.03 -24.81
N CYS A 230 10.08 4.58 -23.76
CA CYS A 230 9.82 5.93 -23.30
C CYS A 230 11.00 6.83 -23.68
N GLU A 231 10.73 8.01 -24.23
CA GLU A 231 11.76 8.93 -24.71
C GLU A 231 11.75 10.29 -24.01
N SER A 232 12.95 10.84 -23.83
CA SER A 232 13.21 12.23 -23.40
C SER A 232 14.10 12.85 -24.47
N ASP A 233 13.71 14.01 -24.98
CA ASP A 233 14.52 14.78 -25.95
C ASP A 233 14.93 13.97 -27.21
N GLY A 234 14.10 13.01 -27.61
CA GLY A 234 14.31 12.12 -28.75
C GLY A 234 15.21 10.90 -28.48
N VAL A 235 15.71 10.73 -27.26
CA VAL A 235 16.56 9.60 -26.83
C VAL A 235 15.72 8.59 -26.06
N ALA A 236 15.88 7.30 -26.32
CA ALA A 236 15.16 6.25 -25.60
C ALA A 236 15.74 6.08 -24.18
N VAL A 237 14.98 6.50 -23.16
CA VAL A 237 15.39 6.44 -21.73
C VAL A 237 14.80 5.24 -20.99
N GLY A 238 14.01 4.40 -21.66
CA GLY A 238 13.51 3.14 -21.09
C GLY A 238 12.80 2.26 -22.10
N PHE A 239 12.64 0.99 -21.77
CA PHE A 239 12.10 -0.06 -22.63
C PHE A 239 11.25 -1.06 -21.84
N ILE A 240 10.14 -1.48 -22.44
CA ILE A 240 9.25 -2.51 -21.91
C ILE A 240 8.86 -3.50 -23.02
N ASN A 241 8.80 -4.78 -22.66
CA ASN A 241 8.27 -5.86 -23.51
C ASN A 241 7.11 -6.55 -22.78
N VAL A 242 5.96 -6.64 -23.45
CA VAL A 242 4.71 -7.19 -22.95
C VAL A 242 4.15 -8.28 -23.88
N THR A 243 3.65 -9.36 -23.28
CA THR A 243 3.03 -10.49 -24.00
C THR A 243 1.62 -10.80 -23.49
N SER A 244 0.70 -11.16 -24.39
CA SER A 244 -0.59 -11.76 -24.02
C SER A 244 -0.50 -13.26 -23.69
N ARG A 245 0.64 -13.92 -23.96
CA ARG A 245 0.88 -15.34 -23.65
C ARG A 245 1.19 -15.56 -22.16
N VAL A 246 0.14 -15.56 -21.34
CA VAL A 246 0.24 -15.78 -19.88
C VAL A 246 -0.07 -17.24 -19.52
N ASP A 247 0.87 -17.92 -18.86
CA ASP A 247 0.64 -19.25 -18.26
C ASP A 247 -0.15 -19.11 -16.94
N VAL A 248 -1.45 -18.82 -17.08
CA VAL A 248 -2.38 -18.65 -15.96
C VAL A 248 -2.56 -19.94 -15.16
N LYS A 249 -2.28 -21.12 -15.74
CA LYS A 249 -2.34 -22.40 -15.02
C LYS A 249 -1.25 -22.44 -13.96
N ARG A 250 0.01 -22.25 -14.36
CA ARG A 250 1.16 -22.22 -13.45
C ARG A 250 1.07 -21.09 -12.42
N LEU A 251 0.54 -19.92 -12.80
CA LEU A 251 0.32 -18.85 -11.83
C LEU A 251 -0.71 -19.25 -10.76
N ARG A 252 -1.81 -19.91 -11.13
CA ARG A 252 -2.84 -20.33 -10.15
C ARG A 252 -2.37 -21.45 -9.22
N GLU A 253 -1.51 -22.34 -9.70
CA GLU A 253 -0.87 -23.38 -8.89
C GLU A 253 0.06 -22.80 -7.81
N ASN A 254 0.67 -21.62 -8.07
CA ASN A 254 1.70 -21.04 -7.21
C ASN A 254 1.23 -19.80 -6.39
N PHE A 255 0.15 -19.14 -6.78
CA PHE A 255 -0.31 -17.86 -6.19
C PHE A 255 -1.82 -17.82 -5.92
N GLU A 256 -2.23 -17.01 -4.95
CA GLU A 256 -3.64 -16.85 -4.57
C GLU A 256 -4.38 -15.86 -5.48
N LEU A 257 -4.82 -16.37 -6.64
CA LEU A 257 -5.53 -15.60 -7.67
C LEU A 257 -7.06 -15.55 -7.53
N SER A 258 -7.65 -16.14 -6.48
CA SER A 258 -9.11 -16.12 -6.27
C SER A 258 -9.71 -14.70 -6.21
N PRO A 259 -9.06 -13.68 -5.58
CA PRO A 259 -9.54 -12.30 -5.57
C PRO A 259 -9.55 -11.62 -6.95
N PHE A 260 -8.98 -12.25 -7.97
CA PHE A 260 -8.85 -11.75 -9.35
C PHE A 260 -9.57 -12.65 -10.38
N ASP A 261 -10.54 -13.45 -9.94
CA ASP A 261 -11.23 -14.45 -10.77
C ASP A 261 -10.30 -15.46 -11.47
N GLY A 262 -9.11 -15.67 -10.90
CA GLY A 262 -8.08 -16.49 -11.52
C GLY A 262 -7.46 -15.90 -12.79
N LEU A 263 -7.62 -14.59 -13.05
CA LEU A 263 -7.22 -13.86 -14.27
C LEU A 263 -8.02 -14.27 -15.54
N TYR A 264 -9.32 -14.54 -15.41
CA TYR A 264 -10.23 -14.81 -16.53
C TYR A 264 -11.36 -13.78 -16.59
N LYS A 265 -11.93 -13.56 -17.78
CA LYS A 265 -13.17 -12.78 -17.89
C LYS A 265 -14.35 -13.60 -17.40
N ARG A 266 -15.15 -13.02 -16.51
CA ARG A 266 -16.54 -13.45 -16.30
C ARG A 266 -17.31 -13.09 -17.57
N GLN A 267 -17.91 -14.08 -18.23
CA GLN A 267 -18.96 -13.78 -19.20
C GLN A 267 -20.23 -13.49 -18.42
N GLU A 268 -20.73 -12.27 -18.54
CA GLU A 268 -22.12 -11.98 -18.15
C GLU A 268 -23.03 -12.74 -19.11
N THR A 269 -23.84 -13.64 -18.56
CA THR A 269 -25.00 -14.17 -19.28
C THR A 269 -25.93 -13.00 -19.56
N ARG A 270 -25.87 -12.44 -20.77
CA ARG A 270 -27.01 -11.68 -21.30
C ARG A 270 -28.20 -12.61 -21.18
N ARG A 271 -29.13 -12.29 -20.27
CA ARG A 271 -30.45 -12.91 -20.24
C ARG A 271 -31.12 -12.51 -21.56
N SER A 272 -31.07 -13.40 -22.54
CA SER A 272 -31.97 -13.33 -23.68
C SER A 272 -33.40 -13.36 -23.14
N GLU A 273 -34.20 -12.39 -23.57
CA GLU A 273 -35.64 -12.39 -23.31
C GLU A 273 -36.22 -13.72 -23.83
N PRO A 274 -37.16 -14.36 -23.11
CA PRO A 274 -37.76 -15.60 -23.58
C PRO A 274 -38.58 -15.30 -24.84
N ALA A 275 -38.14 -15.84 -25.97
CA ALA A 275 -38.95 -15.91 -27.18
C ALA A 275 -40.22 -16.73 -26.88
N ALA A 276 -41.35 -16.30 -27.42
CA ALA A 276 -42.66 -16.89 -27.13
C ALA A 276 -42.77 -18.34 -27.63
N ASP A 277 -43.61 -19.11 -26.93
CA ASP A 277 -43.94 -20.50 -27.26
C ASP A 277 -44.39 -20.67 -28.72
N SER A 278 -43.86 -21.72 -29.36
CA SER A 278 -44.55 -22.40 -30.47
C SER A 278 -44.16 -23.87 -30.48
N ASP A 279 -44.70 -24.61 -29.51
CA ASP A 279 -44.70 -26.08 -29.55
C ASP A 279 -45.41 -26.56 -30.81
N THR A 280 -44.68 -27.24 -31.69
CA THR A 280 -45.27 -28.22 -32.60
C THR A 280 -44.51 -29.51 -32.44
N LYS A 281 -45.23 -30.58 -32.10
CA LYS A 281 -44.69 -31.90 -31.79
C LYS A 281 -44.13 -32.57 -33.05
N GLU A 282 -43.12 -33.41 -32.87
CA GLU A 282 -43.11 -34.75 -33.47
C GLU A 282 -42.23 -35.68 -32.60
N GLU A 283 -42.49 -36.98 -32.68
CA GLU A 283 -42.05 -38.01 -31.73
C GLU A 283 -40.89 -38.82 -32.33
N ASP A 284 -39.85 -39.13 -31.54
CA ASP A 284 -38.80 -40.09 -31.92
C ASP A 284 -39.25 -41.52 -31.58
N GLU A 285 -39.04 -42.48 -32.48
CA GLU A 285 -39.23 -43.93 -32.22
C GLU A 285 -37.87 -44.59 -31.89
N ASP A 286 -37.86 -45.41 -30.83
CA ASP A 286 -36.71 -46.20 -30.39
C ASP A 286 -36.44 -47.42 -31.30
N GLU A 287 -35.17 -47.87 -31.38
CA GLU A 287 -34.88 -49.29 -31.62
C GLU A 287 -33.51 -49.70 -31.00
N ASP A 288 -33.55 -50.54 -29.97
CA ASP A 288 -32.40 -51.21 -29.33
C ASP A 288 -32.11 -52.57 -29.99
N GLU A 289 -30.84 -52.93 -30.20
CA GLU A 289 -30.42 -54.34 -30.29
C GLU A 289 -29.14 -54.61 -29.46
N GLU A 290 -29.26 -55.53 -28.49
CA GLU A 290 -28.17 -56.01 -27.65
C GLU A 290 -27.59 -57.37 -28.12
N ALA A 291 -26.36 -57.63 -27.64
CA ALA A 291 -25.74 -58.94 -27.36
C ALA A 291 -24.94 -59.60 -28.53
N LEU A 292 -23.84 -60.34 -28.30
CA LEU A 292 -23.65 -61.42 -27.32
C LEU A 292 -22.17 -61.67 -26.90
N LYS A 293 -22.01 -61.83 -25.58
CA LYS A 293 -21.26 -62.88 -24.84
C LYS A 293 -19.70 -62.95 -24.77
N GLN A 294 -19.31 -63.08 -23.51
CA GLN A 294 -18.08 -63.61 -22.90
C GLN A 294 -17.93 -65.15 -23.20
N THR A 295 -16.96 -65.95 -22.72
CA THR A 295 -16.40 -66.04 -21.36
C THR A 295 -15.19 -67.02 -21.26
N GLN A 296 -14.37 -66.84 -20.20
CA GLN A 296 -13.60 -67.83 -19.41
C GLN A 296 -12.06 -67.70 -19.35
N THR A 297 -11.58 -67.75 -18.10
CA THR A 297 -10.19 -67.69 -17.58
C THR A 297 -9.78 -69.09 -17.05
N PRO A 298 -8.53 -69.36 -16.62
CA PRO A 298 -7.97 -68.93 -15.31
C PRO A 298 -6.45 -68.57 -15.40
N ASP A 299 -5.61 -68.28 -14.38
CA ASP A 299 -5.74 -68.09 -12.91
C ASP A 299 -4.56 -67.23 -12.36
N THR A 300 -4.50 -67.06 -11.03
CA THR A 300 -3.33 -66.72 -10.16
C THR A 300 -3.10 -65.26 -9.75
N GLN A 301 -3.87 -64.84 -8.72
CA GLN A 301 -3.44 -64.12 -7.48
C GLN A 301 -2.49 -62.90 -7.63
N GLN A 302 -2.97 -61.64 -7.61
CA GLN A 302 -3.49 -60.82 -6.48
C GLN A 302 -2.47 -60.33 -5.42
N VAL A 303 -2.18 -59.02 -5.44
CA VAL A 303 -2.23 -58.12 -4.25
C VAL A 303 -2.85 -56.79 -4.71
N ALA A 304 -3.66 -56.15 -3.85
CA ALA A 304 -4.64 -55.15 -4.27
C ALA A 304 -4.11 -53.71 -4.45
N HIS A 305 -4.58 -53.06 -5.53
CA HIS A 305 -4.68 -51.60 -5.66
C HIS A 305 -6.16 -51.19 -5.64
N THR A 306 -6.52 -50.22 -4.80
CA THR A 306 -7.88 -49.64 -4.77
C THR A 306 -8.05 -48.64 -5.93
N PRO A 307 -9.20 -48.59 -6.63
CA PRO A 307 -9.34 -47.76 -7.84
C PRO A 307 -9.58 -46.27 -7.56
N GLU A 308 -9.24 -45.44 -8.55
CA GLU A 308 -9.55 -44.00 -8.56
C GLU A 308 -11.06 -43.76 -8.80
N GLU A 309 -11.73 -43.05 -7.89
CA GLU A 309 -13.10 -42.59 -8.13
C GLU A 309 -13.11 -41.45 -9.15
N THR A 310 -13.39 -41.79 -10.41
CA THR A 310 -13.60 -40.83 -11.50
C THR A 310 -14.99 -40.21 -11.40
N GLN A 311 -15.17 -39.21 -10.54
CA GLN A 311 -16.34 -38.33 -10.54
C GLN A 311 -16.03 -36.98 -11.18
N GLN A 312 -15.74 -36.98 -12.48
CA GLN A 312 -15.86 -35.77 -13.31
C GLN A 312 -17.33 -35.59 -13.73
N THR A 313 -18.13 -35.06 -12.80
CA THR A 313 -19.51 -34.64 -13.08
C THR A 313 -19.49 -33.58 -14.19
N ARG A 314 -20.40 -33.73 -15.18
CA ARG A 314 -20.52 -32.87 -16.37
C ARG A 314 -20.68 -31.38 -16.01
N ALA A 315 -19.56 -30.65 -15.94
CA ALA A 315 -19.54 -29.19 -16.00
C ALA A 315 -19.23 -28.78 -17.44
N GLY A 316 -20.13 -28.00 -18.06
CA GLY A 316 -19.95 -27.54 -19.45
C GLY A 316 -18.62 -26.81 -19.64
N ARG A 317 -18.01 -26.96 -20.83
CA ARG A 317 -16.80 -26.25 -21.24
C ARG A 317 -17.07 -24.75 -21.38
N PHE A 318 -17.11 -24.03 -20.25
CA PHE A 318 -17.06 -22.57 -20.24
C PHE A 318 -15.75 -22.10 -20.87
N LEU A 319 -15.85 -21.42 -22.01
CA LEU A 319 -14.72 -20.91 -22.80
C LEU A 319 -14.14 -19.67 -22.10
N ARG A 320 -13.46 -19.89 -20.96
CA ARG A 320 -12.87 -18.85 -20.12
C ARG A 320 -11.71 -18.16 -20.86
N LYS A 321 -11.98 -16.98 -21.44
CA LYS A 321 -10.94 -16.12 -22.04
C LYS A 321 -10.01 -15.56 -20.97
N ILE A 322 -8.71 -15.68 -21.17
CA ILE A 322 -7.66 -15.11 -20.31
C ILE A 322 -7.81 -13.58 -20.29
N ASN A 323 -7.75 -12.97 -19.10
CA ASN A 323 -7.94 -11.52 -18.91
C ASN A 323 -6.64 -10.76 -18.56
N ALA A 324 -5.48 -11.36 -18.84
CA ALA A 324 -4.19 -10.80 -18.49
C ALA A 324 -3.21 -10.75 -19.67
N PHE A 325 -2.31 -9.77 -19.63
CA PHE A 325 -1.02 -9.77 -20.32
C PHE A 325 0.12 -9.64 -19.29
N CYS A 326 1.35 -9.95 -19.67
CA CYS A 326 2.51 -10.06 -18.79
C CYS A 326 3.68 -9.20 -19.30
N ILE A 327 4.31 -8.43 -18.41
CA ILE A 327 5.60 -7.77 -18.66
C ILE A 327 6.69 -8.83 -18.56
N GLN A 328 7.41 -9.06 -19.68
CA GLN A 328 8.52 -10.00 -19.75
C GLN A 328 9.85 -9.34 -19.40
N PHE A 329 10.08 -8.13 -19.91
CA PHE A 329 11.28 -7.33 -19.70
C PHE A 329 10.89 -5.87 -19.45
N PHE A 330 11.61 -5.21 -18.56
CA PHE A 330 11.46 -3.81 -18.23
C PHE A 330 12.81 -3.24 -17.79
N VAL A 331 13.16 -2.06 -18.32
CA VAL A 331 14.32 -1.27 -17.92
C VAL A 331 14.00 0.22 -18.14
N ILE A 332 14.55 1.09 -17.31
CA ILE A 332 14.40 2.56 -17.44
C ILE A 332 15.63 3.23 -16.83
N ASP A 333 16.06 4.38 -17.34
CA ASP A 333 17.13 5.18 -16.76
C ASP A 333 16.80 5.56 -15.31
N LYS A 334 17.83 5.66 -14.46
CA LYS A 334 17.65 5.93 -13.02
C LYS A 334 17.02 7.31 -12.75
N ASN A 335 17.33 8.32 -13.56
CA ASN A 335 16.80 9.67 -13.44
C ASN A 335 15.29 9.75 -13.78
N TYR A 336 14.79 8.74 -14.48
CA TYR A 336 13.43 8.65 -14.99
C TYR A 336 12.62 7.53 -14.32
N GLU A 337 13.16 6.85 -13.31
CA GLU A 337 12.56 5.64 -12.74
C GLU A 337 11.15 5.88 -12.17
N MET A 338 10.90 7.07 -11.60
CA MET A 338 9.60 7.48 -11.09
C MET A 338 8.56 7.76 -12.19
N ARG A 339 9.01 8.00 -13.45
CA ARG A 339 8.16 8.08 -14.65
C ARG A 339 7.80 6.71 -15.23
N SER A 340 8.28 5.60 -14.67
CA SER A 340 7.98 4.26 -15.20
C SER A 340 6.49 3.92 -15.32
N VAL A 341 5.64 4.58 -14.52
CA VAL A 341 4.17 4.50 -14.60
C VAL A 341 3.61 4.97 -15.96
N ASP A 342 4.31 5.85 -16.68
CA ASP A 342 3.90 6.39 -17.99
C ASP A 342 3.76 5.28 -19.06
N PHE A 343 4.43 4.14 -18.89
CA PHE A 343 4.24 2.97 -19.75
C PHE A 343 2.85 2.33 -19.62
N LEU A 344 2.20 2.43 -18.45
CA LEU A 344 0.98 1.66 -18.17
C LEU A 344 -0.20 2.02 -19.08
N PRO A 345 -0.58 3.30 -19.29
CA PRO A 345 -1.64 3.65 -20.25
C PRO A 345 -1.39 3.02 -21.63
N TYR A 346 -0.19 3.20 -22.17
CA TYR A 346 0.19 2.73 -23.50
C TYR A 346 0.10 1.19 -23.63
N VAL A 347 0.61 0.41 -22.66
CA VAL A 347 0.51 -1.06 -22.75
C VAL A 347 -0.91 -1.60 -22.55
N PHE A 348 -1.79 -0.87 -21.87
CA PHE A 348 -3.22 -1.20 -21.79
C PHE A 348 -4.02 -0.82 -23.05
N GLU A 349 -3.53 0.14 -23.85
CA GLU A 349 -4.04 0.45 -25.20
C GLU A 349 -3.67 -0.63 -26.22
N LEU A 350 -2.46 -1.21 -26.11
CA LEU A 350 -2.02 -2.34 -26.95
C LEU A 350 -2.87 -3.62 -26.76
N PHE A 351 -3.43 -3.82 -25.55
CA PHE A 351 -4.25 -4.99 -25.22
C PHE A 351 -5.64 -4.57 -24.69
N PRO A 352 -6.50 -3.95 -25.52
CA PRO A 352 -7.76 -3.32 -25.08
C PRO A 352 -8.76 -4.33 -24.50
N ASP A 353 -8.62 -5.61 -24.82
CA ASP A 353 -9.48 -6.68 -24.34
C ASP A 353 -9.04 -7.32 -23.02
N ARG A 354 -7.94 -6.86 -22.40
CA ARG A 354 -7.40 -7.36 -21.11
C ARG A 354 -7.49 -6.31 -20.01
N ASP A 355 -7.89 -6.75 -18.82
CA ASP A 355 -8.06 -5.87 -17.67
C ASP A 355 -6.91 -5.98 -16.66
N PHE A 356 -6.05 -7.00 -16.78
CA PHE A 356 -4.88 -7.20 -15.90
C PHE A 356 -3.55 -7.13 -16.65
N CYS A 357 -2.59 -6.42 -16.05
CA CYS A 357 -1.17 -6.48 -16.38
C CYS A 357 -0.44 -7.21 -15.24
N VAL A 358 0.37 -8.22 -15.55
CA VAL A 358 1.11 -8.99 -14.53
C VAL A 358 2.61 -8.93 -14.76
N ILE A 359 3.40 -9.06 -13.70
CA ILE A 359 4.86 -9.15 -13.78
C ILE A 359 5.38 -10.12 -12.71
N THR A 360 6.41 -10.90 -13.03
CA THR A 360 7.07 -11.77 -12.05
C THR A 360 8.52 -11.40 -11.86
N VAL A 361 8.91 -11.13 -10.62
CA VAL A 361 10.27 -10.69 -10.26
C VAL A 361 10.91 -11.69 -9.30
N PRO A 362 12.25 -11.87 -9.33
CA PRO A 362 12.94 -12.72 -8.35
C PRO A 362 12.68 -12.24 -6.91
N THR A 363 12.47 -13.17 -5.98
CA THR A 363 12.14 -12.86 -4.57
C THR A 363 13.19 -12.01 -3.84
N LEU A 364 14.44 -11.99 -4.31
CA LEU A 364 15.54 -11.19 -3.75
C LEU A 364 15.82 -9.89 -4.53
N SER A 365 15.03 -9.58 -5.57
CA SER A 365 15.12 -8.29 -6.26
C SER A 365 14.56 -7.19 -5.33
N PRO A 366 15.22 -6.02 -5.23
CA PRO A 366 14.57 -4.86 -4.65
C PRO A 366 13.34 -4.48 -5.47
N GLU A 367 12.36 -3.89 -4.79
CA GLU A 367 11.17 -3.32 -5.42
C GLU A 367 11.53 -2.00 -6.10
N PHE A 368 11.20 -1.86 -7.38
CA PHE A 368 11.43 -0.65 -8.17
C PHE A 368 10.11 0.13 -8.35
N PRO A 369 10.14 1.47 -8.51
CA PRO A 369 8.97 2.35 -8.56
C PRO A 369 7.76 1.88 -9.36
N LEU A 370 7.94 1.26 -10.53
CA LEU A 370 6.81 0.70 -11.31
C LEU A 370 5.96 -0.27 -10.46
N LEU A 371 6.59 -1.15 -9.69
CA LEU A 371 5.93 -2.16 -8.85
C LEU A 371 5.14 -1.54 -7.69
N GLN A 372 5.44 -0.32 -7.26
CA GLN A 372 4.69 0.35 -6.18
C GLN A 372 3.22 0.60 -6.57
N ASN A 373 2.92 0.58 -7.88
CA ASN A 373 1.55 0.67 -8.42
C ASN A 373 0.83 -0.69 -8.49
N PHE A 374 1.56 -1.81 -8.39
CA PHE A 374 1.02 -3.16 -8.57
C PHE A 374 0.69 -3.80 -7.21
N LEU A 375 -0.36 -4.62 -7.14
CA LEU A 375 -0.56 -5.48 -5.99
C LEU A 375 0.37 -6.70 -6.06
N ARG A 376 1.19 -6.90 -5.03
CA ARG A 376 1.85 -8.18 -4.78
C ARG A 376 0.83 -9.26 -4.42
N VAL A 377 0.80 -10.35 -5.18
CA VAL A 377 -0.07 -11.51 -4.92
C VAL A 377 0.63 -12.49 -3.97
N PRO A 378 0.00 -12.91 -2.85
CA PRO A 378 0.53 -13.95 -1.98
C PRO A 378 0.77 -15.28 -2.72
N GLN A 379 1.86 -15.96 -2.38
CA GLN A 379 2.11 -17.33 -2.82
C GLN A 379 1.20 -18.31 -2.07
N ARG A 380 0.81 -19.42 -2.72
CA ARG A 380 0.10 -20.52 -2.04
C ARG A 380 1.02 -21.22 -1.03
N PRO A 381 0.49 -21.72 0.10
CA PRO A 381 1.22 -22.60 0.99
C PRO A 381 1.83 -23.79 0.23
N GLY A 382 3.11 -24.11 0.51
CA GLY A 382 3.85 -25.17 -0.18
C GLY A 382 4.50 -24.79 -1.52
N SER A 383 4.26 -23.57 -2.05
CA SER A 383 4.97 -23.09 -3.24
C SER A 383 6.47 -22.92 -2.97
N SER A 384 7.31 -23.55 -3.80
CA SER A 384 8.77 -23.43 -3.74
C SER A 384 9.33 -22.38 -4.70
N LEU A 385 8.48 -21.60 -5.38
CA LEU A 385 8.86 -20.67 -6.43
C LEU A 385 9.65 -19.47 -5.87
N THR A 386 10.81 -19.19 -6.44
CA THR A 386 11.68 -18.06 -6.06
C THR A 386 11.35 -16.76 -6.82
N ARG A 387 10.05 -16.52 -7.06
CA ARG A 387 9.52 -15.33 -7.72
C ARG A 387 8.29 -14.82 -7.00
N GLU A 388 8.18 -13.50 -6.87
CA GLU A 388 6.92 -12.84 -6.53
C GLU A 388 6.10 -12.61 -7.79
N LEU A 389 4.77 -12.55 -7.65
CA LEU A 389 3.84 -12.12 -8.69
C LEU A 389 3.24 -10.78 -8.28
N TYR A 390 3.21 -9.85 -9.22
CA TYR A 390 2.61 -8.55 -9.08
C TYR A 390 1.52 -8.38 -10.16
N VAL A 391 0.38 -7.79 -9.79
CA VAL A 391 -0.80 -7.62 -10.66
C VAL A 391 -1.29 -6.17 -10.58
N PHE A 392 -1.43 -5.52 -11.72
CA PHE A 392 -2.08 -4.22 -11.89
C PHE A 392 -3.40 -4.41 -12.66
N HIS A 393 -4.46 -3.71 -12.26
CA HIS A 393 -5.77 -3.75 -12.93
C HIS A 393 -6.05 -2.44 -13.66
N ARG A 394 -6.67 -2.50 -14.84
CA ARG A 394 -6.99 -1.36 -15.72
C ARG A 394 -7.70 -0.20 -15.01
N THR A 395 -8.49 -0.45 -13.96
CA THR A 395 -9.13 0.61 -13.15
C THR A 395 -8.12 1.51 -12.43
N GLY A 396 -6.87 1.08 -12.22
CA GLY A 396 -5.83 1.93 -11.65
C GLY A 396 -5.36 3.06 -12.56
N LEU A 397 -5.74 3.04 -13.84
CA LEU A 397 -5.57 4.18 -14.76
C LEU A 397 -6.70 5.23 -14.62
N ARG A 398 -7.69 5.00 -13.75
CA ARG A 398 -8.83 5.90 -13.52
C ARG A 398 -8.64 6.67 -12.21
N SER A 399 -9.24 7.85 -12.12
CA SER A 399 -9.22 8.64 -10.89
C SER A 399 -10.16 8.03 -9.84
N VAL A 400 -9.64 7.72 -8.65
CA VAL A 400 -10.45 7.47 -7.45
C VAL A 400 -10.98 8.79 -6.91
N LYS A 401 -12.25 8.81 -6.52
CA LYS A 401 -12.81 9.82 -5.61
C LYS A 401 -13.13 9.18 -4.26
N VAL A 402 -12.64 9.78 -3.19
CA VAL A 402 -13.03 9.45 -1.81
C VAL A 402 -14.01 10.52 -1.33
N ARG A 403 -15.05 10.12 -0.60
CA ARG A 403 -16.05 11.04 -0.02
C ARG A 403 -16.73 10.41 1.20
N PRO A 404 -17.42 11.21 2.04
CA PRO A 404 -18.37 10.66 3.01
C PRO A 404 -19.41 9.75 2.34
N ALA A 405 -19.80 8.70 3.06
CA ALA A 405 -20.88 7.80 2.66
C ALA A 405 -22.23 8.52 2.72
N VAL A 406 -23.15 8.14 1.84
CA VAL A 406 -24.56 8.59 1.82
C VAL A 406 -25.48 7.39 1.67
N ASP A 407 -26.76 7.53 2.04
CA ASP A 407 -27.72 6.41 2.14
C ASP A 407 -27.84 5.60 0.83
N SER A 408 -27.67 6.25 -0.33
CA SER A 408 -27.69 5.58 -1.64
C SER A 408 -26.48 4.68 -1.92
N ASP A 409 -25.43 4.72 -1.11
CA ASP A 409 -24.30 3.79 -1.18
C ASP A 409 -24.63 2.41 -0.59
N LEU A 410 -25.63 2.32 0.31
CA LEU A 410 -25.92 1.12 1.09
C LEU A 410 -26.07 -0.16 0.23
N PRO A 411 -26.80 -0.18 -0.91
CA PRO A 411 -26.89 -1.38 -1.75
C PRO A 411 -25.53 -1.82 -2.32
N ALA A 412 -24.69 -0.86 -2.74
CA ALA A 412 -23.37 -1.12 -3.30
C ALA A 412 -22.37 -1.59 -2.22
N VAL A 413 -22.51 -1.09 -0.99
CA VAL A 413 -21.75 -1.57 0.17
C VAL A 413 -22.18 -2.98 0.55
N CYS A 414 -23.48 -3.27 0.64
CA CYS A 414 -24.00 -4.62 0.87
C CYS A 414 -23.42 -5.62 -0.15
N ASP A 415 -23.40 -5.26 -1.44
CA ASP A 415 -22.82 -6.10 -2.50
C ASP A 415 -21.29 -6.27 -2.39
N LEU A 416 -20.58 -5.27 -1.88
CA LEU A 416 -19.14 -5.31 -1.60
C LEU A 416 -18.80 -6.27 -0.44
N VAL A 417 -19.64 -6.31 0.61
CA VAL A 417 -19.34 -7.02 1.86
C VAL A 417 -20.04 -8.38 2.01
N LYS A 418 -20.95 -8.76 1.09
CA LYS A 418 -21.79 -9.97 1.19
C LYS A 418 -21.05 -11.29 1.48
N SER A 419 -19.83 -11.45 1.00
CA SER A 419 -19.02 -12.66 1.19
C SER A 419 -18.02 -12.60 2.34
N LEU A 420 -18.01 -11.50 3.12
CA LEU A 420 -17.03 -11.26 4.18
C LEU A 420 -17.55 -11.70 5.55
N ARG A 421 -16.64 -12.17 6.41
CA ARG A 421 -16.93 -12.36 7.84
C ARG A 421 -17.20 -11.00 8.49
N LEU A 422 -18.07 -10.98 9.49
CA LEU A 422 -18.46 -9.78 10.25
C LEU A 422 -19.12 -8.66 9.42
N ASN A 423 -19.58 -8.96 8.19
CA ASN A 423 -20.25 -8.00 7.33
C ASN A 423 -21.51 -7.38 7.97
N LYS A 424 -22.23 -8.14 8.80
CA LYS A 424 -23.37 -7.64 9.58
C LYS A 424 -22.98 -6.52 10.55
N SER A 425 -21.82 -6.61 11.21
CA SER A 425 -21.34 -5.57 12.14
C SER A 425 -21.02 -4.28 11.37
N LEU A 426 -20.38 -4.41 10.21
CA LEU A 426 -20.09 -3.28 9.31
C LEU A 426 -21.37 -2.58 8.85
N LEU A 427 -22.39 -3.35 8.46
CA LEU A 427 -23.67 -2.81 8.04
C LEU A 427 -24.42 -2.16 9.21
N GLN A 428 -24.40 -2.75 10.41
CA GLN A 428 -24.99 -2.15 11.62
C GLN A 428 -24.34 -0.82 11.98
N ASP A 429 -23.01 -0.72 11.97
CA ASP A 429 -22.31 0.54 12.24
C ASP A 429 -22.46 1.57 11.11
N LEU A 430 -22.76 1.12 9.88
CA LEU A 430 -23.12 1.99 8.77
C LEU A 430 -24.56 2.53 8.90
N ASP A 431 -25.51 1.69 9.29
CA ASP A 431 -26.90 2.08 9.57
C ASP A 431 -26.93 3.10 10.73
N LEU A 432 -26.20 2.83 11.82
CA LEU A 432 -26.02 3.77 12.95
C LEU A 432 -25.38 5.10 12.51
N PHE A 433 -24.45 5.07 11.56
CA PHE A 433 -23.88 6.29 10.99
C PHE A 433 -24.94 7.12 10.23
N TYR A 434 -25.81 6.49 9.43
CA TYR A 434 -26.90 7.18 8.73
C TYR A 434 -27.97 7.71 9.69
N GLU A 435 -28.38 6.92 10.69
CA GLU A 435 -29.45 7.28 11.63
C GLU A 435 -29.03 8.33 12.68
N THR A 436 -27.86 8.15 13.30
CA THR A 436 -27.47 8.90 14.52
C THR A 436 -26.09 9.55 14.45
N ARG A 437 -25.23 9.14 13.51
CA ARG A 437 -23.80 9.48 13.43
C ARG A 437 -23.01 9.15 14.70
N ARG A 438 -23.51 8.24 15.52
CA ARG A 438 -22.89 7.79 16.77
C ARG A 438 -22.99 6.28 16.87
N ASP A 439 -22.07 5.68 17.59
CA ASP A 439 -22.14 4.27 17.92
C ASP A 439 -22.98 4.03 19.21
N PRO A 440 -23.17 2.78 19.66
CA PRO A 440 -23.97 2.49 20.85
C PRO A 440 -23.44 3.13 22.15
N ASP A 441 -22.15 3.47 22.20
CA ASP A 441 -21.52 4.16 23.33
C ASP A 441 -21.71 5.69 23.24
N GLY A 442 -22.39 6.18 22.20
CA GLY A 442 -22.61 7.60 21.94
C GLY A 442 -21.42 8.31 21.30
N VAL A 443 -20.37 7.60 20.87
CA VAL A 443 -19.15 8.19 20.30
C VAL A 443 -19.35 8.49 18.80
N PRO A 444 -18.87 9.64 18.29
CA PRO A 444 -19.01 9.97 16.87
C PRO A 444 -18.47 8.88 15.93
N LEU A 445 -19.29 8.53 14.94
CA LEU A 445 -18.94 7.67 13.81
C LEU A 445 -18.82 8.51 12.53
N GLN A 446 -17.88 8.13 11.66
CA GLN A 446 -17.76 8.69 10.32
C GLN A 446 -17.49 7.57 9.31
N ALA A 447 -18.28 7.52 8.24
CA ALA A 447 -18.13 6.54 7.16
C ALA A 447 -17.75 7.21 5.83
N PHE A 448 -16.85 6.58 5.09
CA PHE A 448 -16.31 7.05 3.82
C PHE A 448 -16.33 5.95 2.76
N VAL A 449 -16.65 6.30 1.53
CA VAL A 449 -16.59 5.40 0.37
C VAL A 449 -15.54 5.88 -0.64
N ALA A 450 -14.85 4.92 -1.24
CA ALA A 450 -13.98 5.13 -2.38
C ALA A 450 -14.69 4.65 -3.66
N GLN A 451 -14.81 5.51 -4.67
CA GLN A 451 -15.50 5.24 -5.92
C GLN A 451 -14.64 5.54 -7.15
N VAL A 452 -14.81 4.75 -8.21
CA VAL A 452 -14.28 5.00 -9.58
C VAL A 452 -15.45 4.90 -10.53
N ASP A 453 -15.58 5.86 -11.46
CA ASP A 453 -16.64 5.90 -12.47
C ASP A 453 -18.06 5.69 -11.89
N GLY A 454 -18.29 6.20 -10.66
CA GLY A 454 -19.54 6.09 -9.91
C GLY A 454 -19.74 4.76 -9.15
N GLN A 455 -18.88 3.75 -9.34
CA GLN A 455 -18.98 2.46 -8.65
C GLN A 455 -18.21 2.46 -7.32
N VAL A 456 -18.84 2.00 -6.24
CA VAL A 456 -18.19 1.82 -4.93
C VAL A 456 -17.17 0.68 -5.00
N GLY A 457 -15.91 1.03 -4.72
CA GLY A 457 -14.75 0.13 -4.68
C GLY A 457 -14.29 -0.24 -3.27
N GLY A 458 -14.63 0.59 -2.27
CA GLY A 458 -14.29 0.33 -0.87
C GLY A 458 -15.04 1.23 0.11
N ILE A 459 -15.00 0.84 1.38
CA ILE A 459 -15.59 1.55 2.53
C ILE A 459 -14.61 1.55 3.72
N LEU A 460 -14.58 2.66 4.45
CA LEU A 460 -13.86 2.85 5.72
C LEU A 460 -14.81 3.50 6.73
N ILE A 461 -14.99 2.89 7.90
CA ILE A 461 -15.74 3.46 9.03
C ILE A 461 -14.77 3.66 10.20
N ILE A 462 -14.78 4.87 10.74
CA ILE A 462 -13.96 5.29 11.88
C ILE A 462 -14.82 5.77 13.05
N ARG A 463 -14.30 5.62 14.27
CA ARG A 463 -14.86 6.10 15.54
C ARG A 463 -13.87 7.08 16.19
N ASP A 464 -14.32 8.12 16.86
CA ASP A 464 -13.42 9.01 17.61
C ASP A 464 -12.77 8.29 18.81
N GLU A 465 -11.45 8.42 18.96
CA GLU A 465 -10.66 7.64 19.92
C GLU A 465 -10.80 8.18 21.36
N GLN A 466 -11.52 7.46 22.22
CA GLN A 466 -11.78 7.86 23.60
C GLN A 466 -10.65 7.49 24.56
N ASP A 467 -9.90 6.42 24.27
CA ASP A 467 -8.90 5.86 25.19
C ASP A 467 -7.50 6.38 24.90
N ILE A 468 -7.37 7.57 24.30
CA ILE A 468 -6.06 8.07 23.85
C ILE A 468 -5.08 8.30 25.01
N GLU A 469 -5.57 8.62 26.22
CA GLU A 469 -4.76 8.66 27.45
C GLU A 469 -4.19 7.27 27.80
N TYR A 470 -5.04 6.23 27.76
CA TYR A 470 -4.64 4.84 27.95
C TYR A 470 -3.59 4.43 26.92
N ILE A 471 -3.86 4.69 25.64
CA ILE A 471 -2.98 4.37 24.51
C ILE A 471 -1.62 5.07 24.66
N ARG A 472 -1.61 6.36 25.03
CA ARG A 472 -0.36 7.11 25.25
C ARG A 472 0.47 6.54 26.39
N ALA A 473 -0.18 6.13 27.48
CA ALA A 473 0.47 5.49 28.62
C ALA A 473 0.92 4.04 28.34
N HIS A 474 0.21 3.32 27.47
CA HIS A 474 0.43 1.90 27.19
C HIS A 474 1.28 1.60 25.95
N TYR A 475 1.45 2.56 25.03
CA TYR A 475 2.17 2.36 23.78
C TYR A 475 3.07 3.56 23.45
N ASN A 476 4.19 3.30 22.78
CA ASN A 476 5.19 4.30 22.40
C ASN A 476 4.74 5.12 21.16
N ILE A 477 3.52 5.68 21.18
CA ILE A 477 3.03 6.54 20.08
C ILE A 477 3.90 7.78 19.87
N GLU A 478 4.54 8.27 20.95
CA GLU A 478 5.44 9.44 20.95
C GLU A 478 6.74 9.22 20.15
N ASN A 479 7.03 7.99 19.72
CA ASN A 479 8.11 7.70 18.77
C ASN A 479 7.75 8.08 17.31
N PHE A 480 6.48 8.37 17.04
CA PHE A 480 5.94 8.58 15.69
C PHE A 480 5.16 9.88 15.53
N ILE A 481 4.64 10.44 16.64
CA ILE A 481 3.93 11.73 16.68
C ILE A 481 4.32 12.54 17.91
N TYR A 482 4.41 13.86 17.78
CA TYR A 482 4.53 14.77 18.92
C TYR A 482 3.14 15.02 19.53
N PHE A 483 2.73 14.16 20.46
CA PHE A 483 1.39 14.14 21.06
C PHE A 483 0.82 15.52 21.45
N SER A 484 1.63 16.42 22.00
CA SER A 484 1.21 17.79 22.40
C SER A 484 0.72 18.67 21.25
N HIS A 485 1.02 18.32 19.99
CA HIS A 485 0.55 19.02 18.80
C HIS A 485 -0.76 18.45 18.24
N HIS A 486 -1.32 17.41 18.87
CA HIS A 486 -2.56 16.75 18.46
C HIS A 486 -3.65 16.96 19.51
N ARG A 487 -4.82 17.44 19.08
CA ARG A 487 -5.99 17.55 19.96
C ARG A 487 -6.67 16.19 20.08
N TYR A 488 -7.37 15.96 21.19
CA TYR A 488 -8.09 14.71 21.47
C TYR A 488 -9.03 14.32 20.33
N GLU A 489 -9.72 15.29 19.73
CA GLU A 489 -10.66 15.08 18.63
C GLU A 489 -9.97 14.68 17.32
N GLU A 490 -8.66 14.88 17.15
CA GLU A 490 -7.94 14.50 15.93
C GLU A 490 -7.51 13.03 15.88
N HIS A 491 -7.72 12.29 16.97
CA HIS A 491 -7.45 10.85 17.09
C HIS A 491 -8.72 10.04 16.79
N ALA A 492 -8.61 9.02 15.94
CA ALA A 492 -9.73 8.12 15.63
C ALA A 492 -9.28 6.66 15.47
N GLN A 493 -10.17 5.74 15.77
CA GLN A 493 -10.00 4.30 15.60
C GLN A 493 -10.60 3.83 14.27
N ILE A 494 -9.87 2.99 13.53
CA ILE A 494 -10.39 2.24 12.38
C ILE A 494 -11.26 1.09 12.91
N ARG A 495 -12.56 1.16 12.64
CA ARG A 495 -13.55 0.16 13.06
C ARG A 495 -13.85 -0.84 11.94
N HIS A 496 -14.01 -0.34 10.71
CA HIS A 496 -14.22 -1.16 9.52
C HIS A 496 -13.40 -0.69 8.33
N PHE A 497 -12.87 -1.62 7.55
CA PHE A 497 -12.14 -1.31 6.32
C PHE A 497 -12.27 -2.46 5.32
N VAL A 498 -12.85 -2.16 4.15
CA VAL A 498 -12.97 -3.11 3.04
C VAL A 498 -12.64 -2.40 1.73
N LEU A 499 -11.70 -2.95 0.96
CA LEU A 499 -11.31 -2.41 -0.34
C LEU A 499 -11.15 -3.54 -1.37
N LYS A 500 -11.77 -3.39 -2.55
CA LYS A 500 -11.62 -4.35 -3.66
C LYS A 500 -10.16 -4.45 -4.11
N PRO A 501 -9.65 -5.65 -4.47
CA PRO A 501 -8.28 -5.85 -4.99
C PRO A 501 -7.85 -4.89 -6.09
N SER A 502 -8.76 -4.51 -6.99
CA SER A 502 -8.52 -3.59 -8.09
C SER A 502 -8.28 -2.12 -7.70
N PHE A 503 -8.47 -1.75 -6.43
CA PHE A 503 -8.32 -0.39 -5.90
C PHE A 503 -7.14 -0.26 -4.92
N GLN A 504 -6.38 -1.33 -4.64
CA GLN A 504 -5.45 -1.39 -3.51
C GLN A 504 -4.22 -0.49 -3.61
N HIS A 505 -3.80 -0.08 -4.82
CA HIS A 505 -2.74 0.92 -4.98
C HIS A 505 -3.18 2.31 -4.48
N PHE A 506 -4.49 2.62 -4.51
CA PHE A 506 -5.03 3.86 -3.94
C PHE A 506 -5.13 3.86 -2.41
N THR A 507 -4.74 2.80 -1.69
CA THR A 507 -4.88 2.74 -0.22
C THR A 507 -4.21 3.91 0.50
N LYS A 508 -3.02 4.36 0.06
CA LYS A 508 -2.35 5.54 0.63
C LYS A 508 -3.18 6.82 0.46
N HIS A 509 -3.69 7.03 -0.75
CA HIS A 509 -4.57 8.16 -1.07
C HIS A 509 -5.88 8.10 -0.27
N LEU A 510 -6.47 6.91 -0.10
CA LEU A 510 -7.68 6.70 0.70
C LEU A 510 -7.47 7.13 2.15
N PHE A 511 -6.40 6.70 2.81
CA PHE A 511 -6.12 7.12 4.18
C PHE A 511 -5.77 8.61 4.30
N LYS A 512 -5.04 9.18 3.32
CA LYS A 512 -4.79 10.64 3.25
C LYS A 512 -6.11 11.41 3.20
N GLU A 513 -6.99 11.01 2.29
CA GLU A 513 -8.29 11.66 2.11
C GLU A 513 -9.22 11.50 3.31
N VAL A 514 -9.23 10.35 3.96
CA VAL A 514 -10.05 10.17 5.16
C VAL A 514 -9.51 11.01 6.33
N LEU A 515 -8.19 11.14 6.51
CA LEU A 515 -7.61 12.07 7.48
C LEU A 515 -8.02 13.53 7.19
N ARG A 516 -8.00 13.95 5.92
CA ARG A 516 -8.44 15.28 5.47
C ARG A 516 -9.94 15.51 5.70
N LEU A 517 -10.79 14.64 5.17
CA LEU A 517 -12.25 14.77 5.21
C LEU A 517 -12.83 14.61 6.62
N ALA A 518 -12.20 13.82 7.49
CA ALA A 518 -12.67 13.57 8.86
C ALA A 518 -12.12 14.56 9.91
N HIS A 519 -11.28 15.52 9.48
CA HIS A 519 -10.53 16.42 10.36
C HIS A 519 -9.68 15.68 11.41
N LYS A 520 -9.09 14.56 11.01
CA LYS A 520 -8.20 13.76 11.87
C LYS A 520 -6.73 13.93 11.45
N SER A 521 -5.83 13.57 12.35
CA SER A 521 -4.38 13.50 12.08
C SER A 521 -3.78 12.14 12.41
N CYS A 522 -4.46 11.32 13.21
CA CYS A 522 -4.03 9.97 13.59
C CYS A 522 -5.18 8.96 13.47
N LEU A 523 -4.94 7.85 12.78
CA LEU A 523 -5.82 6.68 12.77
C LEU A 523 -5.14 5.51 13.48
N TYR A 524 -5.82 4.92 14.46
CA TYR A 524 -5.38 3.76 15.21
C TYR A 524 -6.11 2.50 14.75
N HIS A 525 -5.39 1.42 14.58
CA HIS A 525 -5.98 0.10 14.40
C HIS A 525 -5.57 -0.80 15.57
N ARG A 526 -6.55 -1.20 16.37
CA ARG A 526 -6.41 -2.17 17.47
C ARG A 526 -6.66 -3.57 16.92
N ILE A 527 -5.70 -4.47 17.12
CA ILE A 527 -5.76 -5.88 16.71
C ILE A 527 -5.84 -6.72 17.99
N TYR A 528 -6.96 -7.39 18.20
CA TYR A 528 -7.16 -8.27 19.35
C TYR A 528 -6.77 -9.72 19.02
N PRO A 529 -6.38 -10.56 20.01
CA PRO A 529 -6.15 -11.98 19.79
C PRO A 529 -7.45 -12.71 19.39
N PRO A 530 -7.36 -13.78 18.58
CA PRO A 530 -8.54 -14.57 18.17
C PRO A 530 -9.37 -15.08 19.36
N ASP A 531 -8.72 -15.49 20.44
CA ASP A 531 -9.38 -16.11 21.61
C ASP A 531 -10.12 -15.10 22.51
N GLN A 532 -9.95 -13.79 22.27
CA GLN A 532 -10.56 -12.71 23.06
C GLN A 532 -11.67 -11.99 22.28
N SER A 533 -12.28 -12.66 21.30
CA SER A 533 -13.07 -12.05 20.23
C SER A 533 -14.28 -11.20 20.67
N GLN A 534 -14.02 -9.94 20.99
CA GLN A 534 -14.93 -8.81 20.70
C GLN A 534 -14.72 -8.34 19.25
N GLU A 535 -14.58 -9.27 18.29
CA GLU A 535 -14.36 -8.95 16.88
C GLU A 535 -15.65 -8.39 16.24
N ASN A 536 -15.94 -7.14 16.54
CA ASN A 536 -16.96 -6.33 15.87
C ASN A 536 -16.37 -5.56 14.67
N SER A 537 -15.14 -5.87 14.24
CA SER A 537 -14.40 -5.13 13.21
C SER A 537 -14.19 -5.94 11.92
N CYS A 538 -15.06 -5.75 10.95
CA CYS A 538 -14.85 -6.23 9.58
C CYS A 538 -13.67 -5.48 8.91
N ILE A 539 -12.47 -6.06 8.98
CA ILE A 539 -11.26 -5.61 8.28
C ILE A 539 -10.89 -6.65 7.21
N HIS A 540 -10.91 -6.26 5.94
CA HIS A 540 -10.52 -7.14 4.83
C HIS A 540 -9.21 -6.66 4.18
N HIS A 541 -8.28 -7.58 3.97
CA HIS A 541 -6.87 -7.31 3.60
C HIS A 541 -6.13 -6.40 4.60
N LEU A 542 -5.90 -6.90 5.82
CA LEU A 542 -5.13 -6.20 6.87
C LEU A 542 -3.76 -5.66 6.38
N ASP A 543 -3.09 -6.36 5.46
CA ASP A 543 -1.84 -5.91 4.82
C ASP A 543 -1.91 -4.48 4.26
N LEU A 544 -3.07 -4.06 3.75
CA LEU A 544 -3.27 -2.70 3.21
C LEU A 544 -3.17 -1.63 4.30
N VAL A 545 -3.74 -1.91 5.46
CA VAL A 545 -3.61 -1.06 6.65
C VAL A 545 -2.15 -1.06 7.10
N LEU A 546 -1.51 -2.23 7.22
CA LEU A 546 -0.13 -2.38 7.68
C LEU A 546 0.93 -1.80 6.72
N ASN A 547 0.60 -1.64 5.44
CA ASN A 547 1.45 -0.94 4.47
C ASN A 547 1.47 0.58 4.70
N CYS A 548 0.40 1.16 5.25
CA CYS A 548 0.29 2.59 5.59
C CYS A 548 0.50 2.89 7.08
N ALA A 549 0.39 1.89 7.96
CA ALA A 549 0.46 2.03 9.41
C ALA A 549 1.80 1.53 9.98
N VAL A 550 2.36 2.20 10.98
CA VAL A 550 3.48 1.67 11.78
C VAL A 550 2.94 0.90 13.00
N PRO A 551 3.44 -0.31 13.29
CA PRO A 551 3.11 -1.00 14.53
C PRO A 551 3.79 -0.30 15.71
N VAL A 552 3.06 -0.11 16.80
CA VAL A 552 3.52 0.67 17.96
C VAL A 552 3.89 -0.27 19.11
N ARG A 553 5.12 -0.17 19.60
CA ARG A 553 5.60 -1.02 20.71
C ARG A 553 4.83 -0.71 22.01
N PRO A 554 4.39 -1.72 22.77
CA PRO A 554 3.87 -1.50 24.11
C PRO A 554 4.94 -0.90 25.04
N ARG A 555 4.50 -0.10 26.01
CA ARG A 555 5.32 0.43 27.11
C ARG A 555 5.25 -0.54 28.28
N ARG A 556 6.39 -0.77 28.95
CA ARG A 556 6.43 -1.43 30.25
C ARG A 556 5.67 -0.58 31.27
N GLN A 557 4.60 -1.14 31.83
CA GLN A 557 3.80 -0.45 32.84
C GLN A 557 4.39 -0.61 34.22
N ILE A 558 4.20 0.40 35.06
CA ILE A 558 4.36 0.28 36.51
C ILE A 558 3.05 -0.29 37.05
N ILE A 559 3.12 -1.36 37.83
CA ILE A 559 1.95 -1.89 38.54
C ILE A 559 1.77 -1.03 39.80
N PHE A 560 0.71 -0.22 39.83
CA PHE A 560 0.39 0.65 40.95
C PHE A 560 -0.50 -0.09 41.97
N PRO A 561 -0.16 -0.11 43.27
CA PRO A 561 -1.07 -0.57 44.31
C PRO A 561 -2.16 0.49 44.53
N LEU A 562 -3.21 0.44 43.71
CA LEU A 562 -4.24 1.49 43.64
C LEU A 562 -4.97 1.70 44.99
N GLU A 563 -5.18 0.61 45.74
CA GLU A 563 -5.82 0.65 47.06
C GLU A 563 -4.96 1.36 48.11
N GLU A 564 -3.65 1.12 48.12
CA GLU A 564 -2.70 1.75 49.06
C GLU A 564 -2.46 3.23 48.72
N LEU A 565 -2.44 3.57 47.42
CA LEU A 565 -2.20 4.93 46.94
C LEU A 565 -3.42 5.85 47.13
N GLY A 566 -4.64 5.31 47.09
CA GLY A 566 -5.88 6.08 47.28
C GLY A 566 -5.96 7.30 46.37
N ASN A 567 -6.01 8.50 46.96
CA ASN A 567 -6.07 9.76 46.21
C ASN A 567 -4.77 10.10 45.44
N ASN A 568 -3.65 9.43 45.74
CA ASN A 568 -2.39 9.58 45.01
C ASN A 568 -2.26 8.58 43.85
N ALA A 569 -3.27 7.72 43.62
CA ALA A 569 -3.27 6.78 42.51
C ALA A 569 -3.37 7.52 41.16
N PRO A 570 -2.71 7.03 40.09
CA PRO A 570 -2.87 7.61 38.76
C PRO A 570 -4.31 7.50 38.24
N SER A 571 -4.69 8.41 37.33
CA SER A 571 -6.02 8.46 36.71
C SER A 571 -6.52 7.08 36.25
N ARG A 572 -7.81 6.79 36.52
CA ARG A 572 -8.45 5.55 36.06
C ARG A 572 -8.38 5.36 34.54
N ARG A 573 -8.37 6.45 33.76
CA ARG A 573 -8.18 6.43 32.29
C ARG A 573 -6.82 5.86 31.86
N ILE A 574 -5.85 5.82 32.78
CA ILE A 574 -4.52 5.23 32.56
C ILE A 574 -4.45 3.85 33.22
N THR A 575 -5.06 3.65 34.40
CA THR A 575 -4.94 2.42 35.19
C THR A 575 -6.04 1.37 34.93
N GLU A 576 -6.95 1.63 34.00
CA GLU A 576 -8.02 0.70 33.61
C GLU A 576 -7.48 -0.61 33.02
N ASP A 577 -8.05 -1.73 33.47
CA ASP A 577 -7.66 -3.05 32.98
C ASP A 577 -8.39 -3.40 31.67
N GLN A 578 -7.90 -2.85 30.56
CA GLN A 578 -8.44 -3.16 29.22
C GLN A 578 -7.88 -4.48 28.64
N ALA A 579 -8.68 -5.16 27.82
CA ALA A 579 -8.26 -6.34 27.07
C ALA A 579 -7.01 -6.02 26.21
N PRO A 580 -5.97 -6.86 26.21
CA PRO A 580 -4.74 -6.60 25.46
C PRO A 580 -4.97 -6.63 23.94
N PHE A 581 -4.36 -5.67 23.24
CA PHE A 581 -4.38 -5.57 21.78
C PHE A 581 -3.01 -5.15 21.25
N ALA A 582 -2.66 -5.57 20.04
CA ALA A 582 -1.57 -4.95 19.29
C ALA A 582 -2.07 -3.65 18.63
N LEU A 583 -1.23 -2.62 18.60
CA LEU A 583 -1.59 -1.30 18.08
C LEU A 583 -0.82 -0.97 16.81
N SER A 584 -1.52 -0.46 15.79
CA SER A 584 -0.93 0.18 14.61
C SER A 584 -1.43 1.62 14.45
N LEU A 585 -0.56 2.52 13.98
CA LEU A 585 -0.82 3.96 13.83
C LEU A 585 -0.57 4.39 12.38
N ILE A 586 -1.53 5.10 11.78
CA ILE A 586 -1.37 5.87 10.54
C ILE A 586 -1.41 7.36 10.90
N SER A 587 -0.43 8.12 10.44
CA SER A 587 -0.41 9.59 10.50
C SER A 587 -0.34 10.20 9.10
N ARG A 588 -0.61 11.51 8.97
CA ARG A 588 -0.55 12.23 7.68
C ARG A 588 0.76 12.01 6.93
N LYS A 589 1.90 12.17 7.61
CA LYS A 589 3.26 11.93 7.08
C LYS A 589 3.44 10.51 6.54
N LEU A 590 2.95 9.50 7.27
CA LEU A 590 3.07 8.08 6.87
C LEU A 590 2.28 7.74 5.60
N THR A 591 1.18 8.45 5.29
CA THR A 591 0.46 8.24 4.01
C THR A 591 1.31 8.58 2.77
N MET A 592 2.32 9.43 2.94
CA MET A 592 3.26 9.85 1.90
C MET A 592 4.65 9.24 2.06
N GLU A 593 4.87 8.34 3.04
CA GLU A 593 6.17 7.71 3.29
C GLU A 593 6.16 6.23 2.82
N PRO A 594 6.70 5.91 1.64
CA PRO A 594 6.74 4.52 1.17
C PRO A 594 7.71 3.70 2.02
N LYS A 595 7.21 2.58 2.57
CA LYS A 595 8.06 1.56 3.20
C LYS A 595 8.86 0.80 2.15
N VAL A 596 10.07 0.37 2.51
CA VAL A 596 10.87 -0.53 1.68
C VAL A 596 10.43 -1.97 1.92
N THR A 597 9.93 -2.61 0.87
CA THR A 597 9.45 -4.00 0.90
C THR A 597 10.61 -4.99 0.89
N VAL A 598 10.60 -5.93 1.84
CA VAL A 598 11.56 -7.05 1.92
C VAL A 598 10.85 -8.37 1.66
N ASN A 599 11.06 -8.91 0.46
CA ASN A 599 10.43 -10.16 0.00
C ASN A 599 11.22 -11.44 0.37
N ALA A 600 12.44 -11.31 0.89
CA ALA A 600 13.28 -12.45 1.29
C ALA A 600 12.59 -13.36 2.31
N ARG A 601 12.69 -14.68 2.11
CA ARG A 601 12.11 -15.69 3.03
C ARG A 601 13.00 -15.84 4.25
N ILE A 602 12.55 -15.30 5.37
CA ILE A 602 13.24 -15.37 6.66
C ILE A 602 12.52 -16.42 7.51
N VAL A 603 13.17 -17.57 7.71
CA VAL A 603 12.63 -18.70 8.47
C VAL A 603 13.35 -18.80 9.80
N VAL A 604 12.58 -18.77 10.90
CA VAL A 604 13.07 -18.94 12.28
C VAL A 604 12.58 -20.30 12.78
N VAL A 605 13.47 -21.13 13.33
CA VAL A 605 13.13 -22.45 13.85
C VAL A 605 13.26 -22.46 15.37
N GLY A 606 12.15 -22.71 16.06
CA GLY A 606 12.03 -22.69 17.52
C GLY A 606 11.42 -21.38 18.03
N ALA A 607 10.28 -21.48 18.70
CA ALA A 607 9.60 -20.37 19.38
C ALA A 607 10.18 -20.12 20.79
N SER A 608 11.51 -20.05 20.90
CA SER A 608 12.19 -19.61 22.13
C SER A 608 12.22 -18.09 22.22
N ASP A 609 12.47 -17.55 23.42
CA ASP A 609 12.60 -16.10 23.66
C ASP A 609 13.50 -15.42 22.62
N THR A 610 14.67 -16.00 22.32
CA THR A 610 15.59 -15.46 21.30
C THR A 610 14.97 -15.40 19.90
N GLY A 611 14.22 -16.42 19.49
CA GLY A 611 13.56 -16.47 18.18
C GLY A 611 12.40 -15.48 18.09
N LEU A 612 11.63 -15.35 19.18
CA LEU A 612 10.49 -14.44 19.27
C LEU A 612 10.94 -12.98 19.36
N SER A 613 11.94 -12.65 20.18
CA SER A 613 12.54 -11.31 20.24
C SER A 613 13.18 -10.90 18.91
N PHE A 614 13.81 -11.83 18.19
CA PHE A 614 14.32 -11.56 16.83
C PHE A 614 13.18 -11.18 15.87
N LEU A 615 12.10 -11.94 15.86
CA LEU A 615 10.92 -11.67 15.04
C LEU A 615 10.21 -10.37 15.43
N GLU A 616 10.13 -10.08 16.73
CA GLU A 616 9.59 -8.83 17.29
C GLU A 616 10.36 -7.61 16.77
N VAL A 617 11.70 -7.65 16.79
CA VAL A 617 12.54 -6.56 16.28
C VAL A 617 12.24 -6.28 14.81
N LEU A 618 12.13 -7.31 13.96
CA LEU A 618 11.80 -7.16 12.54
C LEU A 618 10.38 -6.62 12.32
N CYS A 619 9.40 -7.07 13.11
CA CYS A 619 8.01 -6.60 12.99
C CYS A 619 7.86 -5.12 13.34
N PHE A 620 8.69 -4.58 14.24
CA PHE A 620 8.65 -3.17 14.66
C PHE A 620 9.59 -2.23 13.88
N CYS A 621 10.18 -2.65 12.77
CA CYS A 621 10.89 -1.74 11.87
C CYS A 621 9.88 -0.84 11.13
N PRO A 622 9.86 0.50 11.33
CA PRO A 622 8.80 1.34 10.78
C PRO A 622 8.91 1.55 9.25
N HIS A 623 10.15 1.62 8.75
CA HIS A 623 10.49 1.88 7.34
C HIS A 623 10.61 0.61 6.48
N LEU A 624 10.48 -0.59 7.06
CA LEU A 624 10.56 -1.88 6.36
C LEU A 624 9.23 -2.62 6.44
N ARG A 625 8.85 -3.34 5.37
CA ARG A 625 7.77 -4.33 5.39
C ARG A 625 8.32 -5.71 5.01
N PHE A 626 8.46 -6.59 5.98
CA PHE A 626 8.84 -7.99 5.74
C PHE A 626 7.61 -8.79 5.30
N ASN A 627 7.66 -9.32 4.08
CA ASN A 627 6.52 -10.00 3.44
C ASN A 627 6.48 -11.52 3.65
N LYS A 628 7.57 -12.10 4.17
CA LYS A 628 7.76 -13.55 4.34
C LYS A 628 8.58 -13.88 5.59
N LEU A 629 8.05 -13.52 6.76
CA LEU A 629 8.51 -14.04 8.04
C LEU A 629 7.80 -15.37 8.32
N THR A 630 8.55 -16.40 8.71
CA THR A 630 7.98 -17.71 9.03
C THR A 630 8.60 -18.28 10.30
N LEU A 631 7.77 -18.69 11.25
CA LEU A 631 8.15 -19.38 12.48
C LEU A 631 7.81 -20.86 12.36
N ILE A 632 8.81 -21.74 12.49
CA ILE A 632 8.62 -23.20 12.61
C ILE A 632 8.71 -23.55 14.08
N SER A 633 7.66 -24.16 14.65
CA SER A 633 7.56 -24.46 16.07
C SER A 633 6.85 -25.79 16.29
N THR A 634 7.33 -26.63 17.21
CA THR A 634 6.69 -27.92 17.54
C THR A 634 5.25 -27.73 18.01
N HIS A 635 4.99 -26.61 18.68
CA HIS A 635 3.73 -26.21 19.29
C HIS A 635 3.31 -24.85 18.72
N GLY A 636 3.41 -24.62 17.40
CA GLY A 636 2.85 -23.41 16.78
C GLY A 636 3.23 -22.08 17.47
N TYR A 637 2.24 -21.22 17.70
CA TYR A 637 2.43 -19.93 18.38
C TYR A 637 2.24 -20.08 19.91
N PRO A 638 3.10 -19.51 20.76
CA PRO A 638 3.01 -19.68 22.22
C PRO A 638 1.74 -19.13 22.89
N GLY A 639 0.97 -18.29 22.19
CA GLY A 639 -0.27 -17.71 22.72
C GLY A 639 -1.49 -18.63 22.64
N ASP A 640 -1.47 -19.64 21.77
CA ASP A 640 -2.66 -20.41 21.36
C ASP A 640 -2.98 -21.61 22.29
N TYR A 641 -2.37 -21.65 23.48
CA TYR A 641 -2.48 -22.75 24.44
C TYR A 641 -3.21 -22.35 25.72
N ASN A 642 -4.24 -23.12 26.07
CA ASN A 642 -4.74 -23.16 27.44
C ASN A 642 -3.64 -23.73 28.36
N HIS A 643 -3.33 -22.99 29.43
CA HIS A 643 -2.23 -23.27 30.37
C HIS A 643 -2.43 -24.50 31.29
N GLU A 644 -3.30 -25.44 30.93
CA GLU A 644 -3.56 -26.64 31.76
C GLU A 644 -2.45 -27.70 31.65
N ASP A 645 -1.70 -27.75 30.54
CA ASP A 645 -0.62 -28.74 30.29
C ASP A 645 0.82 -28.17 30.37
N VAL A 646 1.00 -26.85 30.58
CA VAL A 646 2.33 -26.26 30.71
C VAL A 646 2.79 -26.38 32.16
N GLY A 647 3.40 -27.52 32.48
CA GLY A 647 3.70 -27.92 33.85
C GLY A 647 4.57 -26.96 34.67
N PHE A 648 4.64 -27.28 35.97
CA PHE A 648 5.28 -26.64 37.15
C PHE A 648 6.71 -26.06 37.00
N LEU A 649 7.31 -26.08 35.81
CA LEU A 649 8.69 -25.69 35.49
C LEU A 649 8.76 -24.84 34.20
N SER A 650 8.05 -23.72 34.12
CA SER A 650 8.29 -22.76 33.02
C SER A 650 9.72 -22.23 33.10
N THR A 651 10.51 -22.48 32.06
CA THR A 651 11.91 -22.02 31.96
C THR A 651 12.06 -20.64 31.32
N SER A 652 10.94 -20.00 30.91
CA SER A 652 10.91 -18.64 30.38
C SER A 652 9.99 -17.74 31.20
N HIS A 653 10.45 -16.50 31.38
CA HIS A 653 9.71 -15.39 31.99
C HIS A 653 9.77 -14.12 31.11
N ALA A 654 10.18 -14.25 29.84
CA ALA A 654 10.39 -13.09 28.96
C ALA A 654 9.07 -12.48 28.43
N TYR A 655 8.04 -13.31 28.26
CA TYR A 655 6.74 -12.93 27.72
C TYR A 655 5.61 -13.65 28.47
N SER A 656 4.56 -12.91 28.85
CA SER A 656 3.27 -13.49 29.26
C SER A 656 2.32 -13.64 28.07
N SER A 657 1.23 -14.40 28.21
CA SER A 657 0.14 -14.44 27.22
C SER A 657 -0.40 -13.04 26.91
N ARG A 658 -0.43 -12.15 27.91
CA ARG A 658 -0.87 -10.76 27.77
C ARG A 658 0.12 -9.90 26.99
N ASP A 659 1.41 -10.21 27.06
CA ASP A 659 2.42 -9.54 26.23
C ASP A 659 2.32 -10.01 24.78
N PHE A 660 2.18 -11.32 24.53
CA PHE A 660 1.98 -11.84 23.17
C PHE A 660 0.73 -11.24 22.49
N ALA A 661 -0.35 -11.02 23.24
CA ALA A 661 -1.55 -10.35 22.77
C ALA A 661 -1.35 -8.86 22.38
N ARG A 662 -0.30 -8.21 22.89
CA ARG A 662 0.07 -6.83 22.57
C ARG A 662 1.07 -6.70 21.41
N LEU A 663 1.58 -7.83 20.89
CA LEU A 663 2.56 -7.84 19.79
C LEU A 663 1.88 -8.16 18.45
N PRO A 664 2.24 -7.50 17.34
CA PRO A 664 1.65 -7.74 16.02
C PRO A 664 2.13 -9.05 15.36
N LEU A 665 2.77 -9.96 16.10
CA LEU A 665 3.44 -11.16 15.59
C LEU A 665 2.48 -12.05 14.79
N HIS A 666 1.29 -12.33 15.33
CA HIS A 666 0.25 -13.14 14.67
C HIS A 666 -0.22 -12.53 13.33
N SER A 667 -0.16 -11.20 13.17
CA SER A 667 -0.55 -10.50 11.94
C SER A 667 0.59 -10.34 10.92
N CYS A 668 1.83 -10.62 11.31
CA CYS A 668 3.03 -10.38 10.49
C CYS A 668 3.83 -11.64 10.17
N ILE A 669 3.53 -12.78 10.81
CA ILE A 669 4.35 -14.00 10.74
C ILE A 669 3.47 -15.20 10.42
N SER A 670 3.88 -15.99 9.42
CA SER A 670 3.28 -17.29 9.15
C SER A 670 3.85 -18.33 10.10
N VAL A 671 2.99 -19.06 10.81
CA VAL A 671 3.40 -20.14 11.72
C VAL A 671 3.25 -21.49 11.04
N VAL A 672 4.28 -22.33 11.13
CA VAL A 672 4.28 -23.71 10.65
C VAL A 672 4.47 -24.63 11.85
N THR A 673 3.36 -25.22 12.30
CA THR A 673 3.35 -26.14 13.43
C THR A 673 3.95 -27.50 13.04
N GLY A 674 5.00 -27.90 13.73
CA GLY A 674 5.66 -29.19 13.58
C GLY A 674 7.13 -29.18 14.01
N LYS A 675 7.69 -30.37 14.25
CA LYS A 675 9.09 -30.54 14.61
C LYS A 675 9.96 -30.48 13.35
N MET A 676 11.00 -29.64 13.34
CA MET A 676 12.04 -29.72 12.32
C MET A 676 12.71 -31.11 12.38
N VAL A 677 12.73 -31.83 11.25
CA VAL A 677 13.37 -33.15 11.12
C VAL A 677 14.64 -33.13 10.27
N GLY A 678 14.89 -32.06 9.51
CA GLY A 678 16.13 -31.92 8.73
C GLY A 678 16.25 -30.60 7.99
N ILE A 679 17.46 -30.30 7.50
CA ILE A 679 17.76 -29.07 6.74
C ILE A 679 18.54 -29.47 5.47
N ASN A 680 17.98 -29.18 4.29
CA ASN A 680 18.71 -29.30 3.03
C ASN A 680 19.30 -27.93 2.64
N ARG A 681 20.58 -27.75 2.95
CA ARG A 681 21.34 -26.53 2.65
C ARG A 681 21.52 -26.27 1.15
N LYS A 682 21.58 -27.31 0.32
CA LYS A 682 21.82 -27.19 -1.14
C LYS A 682 20.58 -26.66 -1.86
N SER A 683 19.39 -27.08 -1.46
CA SER A 683 18.12 -26.60 -2.03
C SER A 683 17.47 -25.48 -1.20
N LYS A 684 18.11 -25.03 -0.11
CA LYS A 684 17.56 -24.13 0.91
C LYS A 684 16.13 -24.49 1.37
N LEU A 685 15.95 -25.72 1.84
CA LEU A 685 14.68 -26.23 2.40
C LEU A 685 14.86 -26.69 3.84
N VAL A 686 13.91 -26.35 4.72
CA VAL A 686 13.71 -27.02 6.01
C VAL A 686 12.65 -28.12 5.83
N LEU A 687 12.91 -29.29 6.40
CA LEU A 687 11.96 -30.41 6.47
C LEU A 687 11.32 -30.42 7.85
N VAL A 688 9.98 -30.46 7.88
CA VAL A 688 9.17 -30.48 9.10
C VAL A 688 8.40 -31.80 9.17
N SER A 689 8.11 -32.27 10.39
CA SER A 689 7.27 -33.44 10.66
C SER A 689 5.93 -33.34 9.90
N GLY A 690 5.46 -34.46 9.34
CA GLY A 690 4.32 -34.46 8.41
C GLY A 690 4.71 -34.19 6.95
N GLY A 691 6.01 -34.08 6.63
CA GLY A 691 6.53 -33.99 5.26
C GLY A 691 6.50 -32.59 4.65
N VAL A 692 6.10 -31.58 5.43
CA VAL A 692 6.07 -30.17 5.02
C VAL A 692 7.48 -29.68 4.71
N LYS A 693 7.63 -28.96 3.59
CA LYS A 693 8.90 -28.40 3.12
C LYS A 693 8.81 -26.88 3.12
N VAL A 694 9.63 -26.22 3.94
CA VAL A 694 9.62 -24.75 4.07
C VAL A 694 10.89 -24.18 3.41
N PRO A 695 10.76 -23.44 2.29
CA PRO A 695 11.90 -22.83 1.63
C PRO A 695 12.35 -21.54 2.32
N TYR A 696 13.66 -21.31 2.36
CA TYR A 696 14.25 -20.14 3.00
C TYR A 696 15.27 -19.44 2.11
N ASP A 697 15.47 -18.15 2.35
CA ASP A 697 16.63 -17.40 1.86
C ASP A 697 17.63 -17.18 2.99
N HIS A 698 17.10 -16.85 4.18
CA HIS A 698 17.79 -16.80 5.47
C HIS A 698 17.13 -17.78 6.46
N LEU A 699 17.93 -18.56 7.18
CA LEU A 699 17.49 -19.52 8.18
C LEU A 699 18.15 -19.18 9.53
N ILE A 700 17.33 -18.99 10.56
CA ILE A 700 17.74 -18.70 11.92
C ILE A 700 17.33 -19.88 12.80
N LEU A 701 18.27 -20.44 13.58
CA LEU A 701 18.04 -21.58 14.45
C LEU A 701 18.01 -21.12 15.91
N CYS A 702 16.83 -21.16 16.51
CA CYS A 702 16.52 -20.76 17.88
C CYS A 702 15.87 -21.94 18.63
N THR A 703 16.38 -23.16 18.40
CA THR A 703 15.78 -24.43 18.87
C THR A 703 15.93 -24.71 20.37
N GLY A 704 16.54 -23.79 21.13
CA GLY A 704 16.81 -23.95 22.56
C GLY A 704 17.85 -25.04 22.86
N LEU A 705 17.84 -25.51 24.11
CA LEU A 705 18.66 -26.62 24.60
C LEU A 705 17.80 -27.86 24.77
N GLN A 706 18.37 -29.03 24.50
CA GLN A 706 17.77 -30.31 24.85
C GLN A 706 18.54 -30.88 26.06
N TYR A 707 17.84 -31.27 27.12
CA TYR A 707 18.44 -32.05 28.20
C TYR A 707 18.96 -33.38 27.66
N GLN A 708 20.21 -33.70 27.97
CA GLN A 708 20.88 -34.95 27.59
C GLN A 708 20.78 -35.98 28.72
#